data_AF-A0A7R9J6C7-F1
#
_entry.id   AF-A0A7R9J6C7-F1
#
_cell.length_a   1.000
_cell.length_b   1.000
_cell.length_c   1.000
_cell.angle_alpha   90.00
_cell.angle_beta   90.00
_cell.angle_gamma   90.00
#
_symmetry.space_group_name_H-M   'P 1'
#
loop_
_entity.id
_entity.type
_entity.pdbx_description
1 polymer ?
#
loop_
_entity_poly.entity_id
_entity_poly.type
_entity_poly.pdbx_seq_one_letter_code
_entity_poly.pdbx_strand_id
1 'polypeptide(L)'
;MFRSKAPLDSCLVSIVRTVDPLKVLLQMSDGQLFVYDTARNKVSLYNFNLPECCTKLNILRVEETEFVFGLSDRNRFYINTKEIANNVTSYTLHSEFILLTTLQHTLLCSRLDLDGIESLASDHNLGTSRRIERGARLVIAVPCDTRVILQMPRGNLECIQPRPLLLHLAATYLDSREYRRAFELFRKQRINLNLLYDHNPEAFSSNTGHFVRSVKDPTWLSLFLSELQEMDMTQTMYAGFYAKKSEDKSLTKNKVHSVCEVVRTAILALDDSETYLLPVITSHVRQQSLAAALNVIKTVREQEDKAGERKPLVSSGEALRYLLYLVDVNELYDVALGMYDFELVTMVAAKSQKDPKEYLPFLNQLRKMEPHYQRYCIDKHLKRFESALHNIASCSGNNQYLEECLTLIRDHKLYTQALLLFDRSSPAYGRISVLYAEHLLDARRPYEAALMFQRGGDLSRALQCYQAAGDWRQALTLANTMQYSESQVHELCRLLVERLAEQHHYGEAAQVLSQLVGDLEESVAMLVRGHMWPQATWSALSGQRSDLIETHIKPGLSDHLELLTSQLATAREQFGMYKARLAVVRSTQQLHFEDKEGDTIPADSDLFSDTTSVMTSTIASSRSRLSDRSHRSSKNRRKQERKLLSLKEGSPHEDLALIRALHDLVTRTDNLRDEVRCLCTELLRFHRDKEAASLQRDLVNVLKNMQGSLAEIWTSELVSSGPHLNVFGPEATVNSITAKFASSGNLNTSHTLLDGNEEFLSETQWNGLALPEKHRKVTM
;
A
#
# COMPACT_ATOMS: atom_id res chain seq x y z
N MET A 1 40.97 63.08 -31.92
CA MET A 1 39.49 62.93 -31.95
C MET A 1 39.07 62.45 -33.34
N PHE A 2 39.09 61.14 -33.58
CA PHE A 2 38.54 60.59 -34.82
C PHE A 2 37.07 60.24 -34.56
N ARG A 3 36.15 61.16 -34.88
CA ARG A 3 34.75 60.80 -35.08
C ARG A 3 34.66 60.17 -36.47
N SER A 4 34.87 58.87 -36.54
CA SER A 4 34.47 58.08 -37.70
C SER A 4 32.95 58.12 -37.83
N LYS A 5 32.46 58.23 -39.06
CA LYS A 5 31.03 58.18 -39.39
C LYS A 5 30.81 56.92 -40.21
N ALA A 6 30.02 55.98 -39.70
CA ALA A 6 29.51 54.85 -40.46
C ALA A 6 28.06 55.17 -40.84
N PRO A 7 27.71 55.29 -42.13
CA PRO A 7 26.32 55.45 -42.55
C PRO A 7 25.54 54.18 -42.20
N LEU A 8 24.31 54.35 -41.70
CA LEU A 8 23.35 53.29 -41.44
C LEU A 8 22.12 53.55 -42.32
N ASP A 9 21.56 52.49 -42.90
CA ASP A 9 20.46 52.60 -43.88
C ASP A 9 19.09 52.86 -43.24
N SER A 10 19.00 52.85 -41.91
CA SER A 10 17.76 53.09 -41.16
C SER A 10 18.04 53.76 -39.81
N CYS A 11 16.99 54.04 -39.01
CA CYS A 11 17.14 54.67 -37.70
C CYS A 11 17.59 53.65 -36.64
N LEU A 12 18.62 54.01 -35.88
CA LEU A 12 19.09 53.24 -34.72
C LEU A 12 18.10 53.39 -33.55
N VAL A 13 17.56 52.28 -33.05
CA VAL A 13 16.56 52.25 -31.97
C VAL A 13 17.18 51.86 -30.63
N SER A 14 18.10 50.88 -30.61
CA SER A 14 18.75 50.45 -29.38
C SER A 14 20.23 50.15 -29.57
N ILE A 15 20.99 50.37 -28.49
CA ILE A 15 22.43 50.12 -28.41
C ILE A 15 22.66 49.26 -27.18
N VAL A 16 23.17 48.04 -27.36
CA VAL A 16 23.34 47.06 -26.30
C VAL A 16 24.79 46.59 -26.27
N ARG A 17 25.39 46.59 -25.08
CA ARG A 17 26.74 46.05 -24.89
C ARG A 17 26.73 44.54 -25.16
N THR A 18 27.68 44.06 -25.95
CA THR A 18 27.87 42.61 -26.16
C THR A 18 28.74 41.98 -25.08
N VAL A 19 28.89 40.66 -25.14
CA VAL A 19 29.77 39.88 -24.26
C VAL A 19 31.23 40.32 -24.43
N ASP A 20 31.63 40.68 -25.66
CA ASP A 20 32.92 41.29 -25.95
C ASP A 20 32.85 42.80 -25.62
N PRO A 21 33.66 43.31 -24.67
CA PRO A 21 33.63 44.72 -24.29
C PRO A 21 33.98 45.68 -25.43
N LEU A 22 34.62 45.17 -26.49
CA LEU A 22 35.00 45.95 -27.68
C LEU A 22 33.90 45.96 -28.74
N LYS A 23 32.80 45.22 -28.55
CA LYS A 23 31.70 45.14 -29.51
C LYS A 23 30.38 45.59 -28.90
N VAL A 24 29.57 46.25 -29.71
CA VAL A 24 28.25 46.76 -29.35
C VAL A 24 27.24 46.32 -30.39
N LEU A 25 26.11 45.76 -29.93
CA LEU A 25 24.99 45.38 -30.78
C LEU A 25 24.10 46.61 -31.01
N LEU A 26 23.79 46.86 -32.26
CA LEU A 26 22.98 47.96 -32.75
C LEU A 26 21.70 47.39 -33.35
N GLN A 27 20.54 47.88 -32.90
CA GLN A 27 19.25 47.51 -33.47
C GLN A 27 18.68 48.63 -34.30
N MET A 28 18.34 48.30 -35.53
CA MET A 28 17.70 49.20 -36.49
C MET A 28 16.18 49.15 -36.36
N SER A 29 15.48 50.17 -36.88
CA SER A 29 14.01 50.30 -36.75
C SER A 29 13.21 49.22 -37.49
N ASP A 30 13.84 48.53 -38.43
CA ASP A 30 13.29 47.41 -39.20
C ASP A 30 13.59 46.04 -38.57
N GLY A 31 14.23 45.99 -37.40
CA GLY A 31 14.61 44.75 -36.70
C GLY A 31 15.97 44.19 -37.10
N GLN A 32 16.69 44.84 -38.03
CA GLN A 32 18.05 44.42 -38.39
C GLN A 32 19.03 44.65 -37.24
N LEU A 33 19.93 43.68 -37.06
CA LEU A 33 20.97 43.74 -36.03
C LEU A 33 22.34 43.92 -36.68
N PHE A 34 23.10 44.88 -36.18
CA PHE A 34 24.49 45.12 -36.57
C PHE A 34 25.40 45.03 -35.34
N VAL A 35 26.64 44.64 -35.54
CA VAL A 35 27.69 44.74 -34.53
C VAL A 35 28.67 45.81 -34.93
N TYR A 36 28.86 46.76 -34.02
CA TYR A 36 29.91 47.76 -34.12
C TYR A 36 31.11 47.31 -33.27
N ASP A 37 32.22 47.01 -33.96
CA ASP A 37 33.52 46.74 -33.34
C ASP A 37 34.24 48.07 -33.11
N THR A 38 34.37 48.46 -31.85
CA THR A 38 34.99 49.71 -31.43
C THR A 38 36.50 49.73 -31.67
N ALA A 39 37.18 48.58 -31.66
CA ALA A 39 38.61 48.48 -31.89
C ALA A 39 38.95 48.62 -33.38
N ARG A 40 38.14 48.02 -34.24
CA ARG A 40 38.29 48.07 -35.70
C ARG A 40 37.53 49.21 -36.36
N ASN A 41 36.70 49.91 -35.58
CA ASN A 41 35.81 50.97 -36.04
C ASN A 41 35.00 50.53 -37.28
N LYS A 42 34.42 49.33 -37.19
CA LYS A 42 33.72 48.67 -38.30
C LYS A 42 32.34 48.23 -37.85
N VAL A 43 31.34 48.51 -38.69
CA VAL A 43 29.98 47.98 -38.56
C VAL A 43 29.86 46.76 -39.47
N SER A 44 29.33 45.66 -38.96
CA SER A 44 29.03 44.44 -39.71
C SER A 44 27.65 43.91 -39.35
N LEU A 45 26.99 43.22 -40.29
CA LEU A 45 25.73 42.55 -40.01
C LEU A 45 25.91 41.51 -38.89
N TYR A 46 24.93 41.40 -37.99
CA TYR A 46 24.90 40.32 -37.00
C TYR A 46 24.38 39.02 -37.65
N ASN A 47 24.59 37.88 -36.98
CA ASN A 47 24.36 36.56 -37.56
C ASN A 47 22.89 36.29 -37.95
N PHE A 48 21.95 37.04 -37.37
CA PHE A 48 20.52 36.99 -37.69
C PHE A 48 19.87 38.33 -37.34
N ASN A 49 18.65 38.54 -37.85
CA ASN A 49 17.81 39.71 -37.56
C ASN A 49 16.64 39.30 -36.67
N LEU A 50 16.10 40.26 -35.92
CA LEU A 50 14.86 40.05 -35.16
C LEU A 50 13.64 40.15 -36.09
N PRO A 51 12.56 39.39 -35.84
CA PRO A 51 11.35 39.46 -36.66
C PRO A 51 10.68 40.85 -36.66
N GLU A 52 10.84 41.60 -35.58
CA GLU A 52 10.35 42.98 -35.43
C GLU A 52 11.28 43.81 -34.52
N CYS A 53 11.07 45.12 -34.48
CA CYS A 53 11.83 46.01 -33.59
C CYS A 53 11.44 45.77 -32.12
N CYS A 54 12.45 45.64 -31.26
CA CYS A 54 12.29 45.40 -29.82
C CYS A 54 12.55 46.69 -29.05
N THR A 55 11.68 47.00 -28.08
CA THR A 55 11.83 48.17 -27.19
C THR A 55 12.88 47.93 -26.10
N LYS A 56 13.07 46.67 -25.70
CA LYS A 56 14.13 46.26 -24.78
C LYS A 56 14.90 45.10 -25.41
N LEU A 57 16.22 45.18 -25.36
CA LEU A 57 17.13 44.21 -25.97
C LEU A 57 18.29 43.93 -25.02
N ASN A 58 18.64 42.65 -24.84
CA ASN A 58 19.81 42.22 -24.09
C ASN A 58 20.51 41.07 -24.84
N ILE A 59 21.82 40.97 -24.71
CA ILE A 59 22.62 39.85 -25.22
C ILE A 59 23.43 39.25 -24.07
N LEU A 60 23.46 37.93 -23.99
CA LEU A 60 24.19 37.19 -22.97
C LEU A 60 24.81 35.94 -23.59
N ARG A 61 26.02 35.59 -23.17
CA ARG A 61 26.60 34.27 -23.43
C ARG A 61 26.20 33.33 -22.29
N VAL A 62 25.50 32.26 -22.64
CA VAL A 62 25.17 31.15 -21.75
C VAL A 62 26.01 29.96 -22.20
N GLU A 63 26.85 29.47 -21.30
CA GLU A 63 27.91 28.49 -21.61
C GLU A 63 28.80 29.01 -22.75
N GLU A 64 28.75 28.40 -23.94
CA GLU A 64 29.53 28.82 -25.11
C GLU A 64 28.72 29.57 -26.17
N THR A 65 27.40 29.67 -26.00
CA THR A 65 26.46 30.18 -27.00
C THR A 65 25.94 31.58 -26.67
N GLU A 66 25.85 32.45 -27.68
CA GLU A 66 25.28 33.80 -27.51
C GLU A 66 23.77 33.78 -27.77
N PHE A 67 23.01 34.34 -26.84
CA PHE A 67 21.57 34.51 -26.95
C PHE A 67 21.19 35.99 -26.91
N VAL A 68 20.33 36.38 -27.84
CA VAL A 68 19.72 37.71 -27.90
C VAL A 68 18.29 37.62 -27.37
N PHE A 69 17.99 38.37 -26.33
CA PHE A 69 16.67 38.47 -25.71
C PHE A 69 16.05 39.82 -26.10
N GLY A 70 14.86 39.79 -26.69
CA GLY A 70 14.16 40.99 -27.16
C GLY A 70 12.72 41.03 -26.70
N LEU A 71 12.24 42.20 -26.31
CA LEU A 71 10.82 42.45 -26.03
C LEU A 71 10.29 43.55 -26.94
N SER A 72 9.29 43.25 -27.75
CA SER A 72 8.62 44.24 -28.61
C SER A 72 7.60 45.09 -27.87
N ASP A 73 7.16 46.17 -28.51
CA ASP A 73 6.09 47.04 -28.04
C ASP A 73 4.72 46.33 -27.99
N ARG A 74 4.56 45.27 -28.79
CA ARG A 74 3.38 44.39 -28.83
C ARG A 74 3.38 43.29 -27.77
N ASN A 75 4.24 43.39 -26.75
CA ASN A 75 4.40 42.41 -25.67
C ASN A 75 4.88 41.01 -26.15
N ARG A 76 5.58 40.95 -27.28
CA ARG A 76 6.17 39.71 -27.79
C ARG A 76 7.62 39.59 -27.35
N PHE A 77 7.91 38.48 -26.68
CA PHE A 77 9.24 38.16 -26.17
C PHE A 77 9.92 37.16 -27.11
N TYR A 78 11.09 37.52 -27.57
CA TYR A 78 11.91 36.78 -28.51
C TYR A 78 13.20 36.32 -27.85
N ILE A 79 13.60 35.08 -28.15
CA ILE A 79 14.96 34.59 -27.96
C ILE A 79 15.50 34.26 -29.34
N ASN A 80 16.57 34.96 -29.73
CA ASN A 80 17.08 34.99 -31.09
C ASN A 80 15.94 35.32 -32.08
N THR A 81 15.65 34.43 -33.04
CA THR A 81 14.57 34.62 -34.02
C THR A 81 13.23 34.02 -33.58
N LYS A 82 13.20 33.28 -32.47
CA LYS A 82 12.02 32.51 -32.03
C LYS A 82 11.15 33.35 -31.09
N GLU A 83 9.86 33.42 -31.40
CA GLU A 83 8.86 33.95 -30.48
C GLU A 83 8.62 32.95 -29.34
N ILE A 84 8.82 33.39 -28.11
CA ILE A 84 8.71 32.56 -26.90
C ILE A 84 7.35 32.77 -26.24
N ALA A 85 6.89 34.02 -26.17
CA ALA A 85 5.60 34.36 -25.60
C ALA A 85 5.10 35.71 -26.14
N ASN A 86 3.79 35.83 -26.34
CA ASN A 86 3.14 37.03 -26.90
C ASN A 86 2.41 37.89 -25.86
N ASN A 87 2.66 37.63 -24.58
CA ASN A 87 1.97 38.24 -23.45
C ASN A 87 2.93 38.80 -22.39
N VAL A 88 4.20 39.05 -22.72
CA VAL A 88 5.22 39.50 -21.77
C VAL A 88 5.22 41.01 -21.67
N THR A 89 5.10 41.55 -20.46
CA THR A 89 5.04 43.00 -20.21
C THR A 89 6.39 43.61 -19.84
N SER A 90 7.28 42.83 -19.24
CA SER A 90 8.65 43.23 -18.94
C SER A 90 9.51 42.00 -18.63
N TYR A 91 10.82 42.13 -18.79
CA TYR A 91 11.77 41.09 -18.39
C TYR A 91 13.03 41.68 -17.76
N THR A 92 13.75 40.88 -16.98
CA THR A 92 15.10 41.20 -16.50
C THR A 92 15.95 39.94 -16.46
N LEU A 93 17.25 40.11 -16.73
CA LEU A 93 18.25 39.07 -16.55
C LEU A 93 18.79 39.14 -15.11
N HIS A 94 18.92 37.99 -14.48
CA HIS A 94 19.63 37.75 -13.23
C HIS A 94 20.90 36.94 -13.54
N SER A 95 21.78 36.74 -12.55
CA SER A 95 23.01 35.94 -12.74
C SER A 95 22.72 34.52 -13.23
N GLU A 96 21.66 33.89 -12.72
CA GLU A 96 21.36 32.46 -12.94
C GLU A 96 19.94 32.23 -13.50
N PHE A 97 19.16 33.30 -13.65
CA PHE A 97 17.74 33.24 -14.03
C PHE A 97 17.36 34.32 -15.02
N ILE A 98 16.32 34.05 -15.80
CA ILE A 98 15.55 35.06 -16.50
C ILE A 98 14.17 35.18 -15.85
N LEU A 99 13.76 36.44 -15.62
CA LEU A 99 12.49 36.76 -15.00
C LEU A 99 11.62 37.52 -16.00
N LEU A 100 10.38 37.09 -16.14
CA LEU A 100 9.39 37.63 -17.07
C LEU A 100 8.12 38.00 -16.30
N THR A 101 7.52 39.15 -16.59
CA THR A 101 6.15 39.44 -16.16
C THR A 101 5.19 39.33 -17.33
N THR A 102 3.98 38.87 -17.09
CA THR A 102 2.98 38.68 -18.14
C THR A 102 1.77 39.62 -18.01
N LEU A 103 0.98 39.72 -19.07
CA LEU A 103 -0.33 40.38 -19.09
C LEU A 103 -1.34 39.72 -18.14
N GLN A 104 -1.12 38.45 -17.78
CA GLN A 104 -1.93 37.70 -16.82
C GLN A 104 -1.51 37.96 -15.36
N HIS A 105 -0.65 38.96 -15.12
CA HIS A 105 -0.20 39.37 -13.78
C HIS A 105 0.55 38.25 -13.07
N THR A 106 1.42 37.55 -13.81
CA THR A 106 2.32 36.53 -13.26
C THR A 106 3.77 36.92 -13.47
N LEU A 107 4.60 36.61 -12.49
CA LEU A 107 6.06 36.57 -12.58
C LEU A 107 6.48 35.13 -12.86
N LEU A 108 7.20 34.94 -13.95
CA LEU A 108 7.77 33.67 -14.36
C LEU A 108 9.28 33.72 -14.13
N CYS A 109 9.83 32.65 -13.56
CA CYS A 109 11.25 32.50 -13.34
C CYS A 109 11.72 31.21 -14.03
N SER A 110 12.66 31.35 -14.97
CA SER A 110 13.36 30.21 -15.58
C SER A 110 14.86 30.32 -15.37
N ARG A 111 15.54 29.18 -15.28
CA ARG A 111 17.00 29.12 -15.17
C ARG A 111 17.62 29.61 -16.47
N LEU A 112 18.79 30.24 -16.35
CA LEU A 112 19.55 30.81 -17.45
C LEU A 112 20.65 29.83 -17.89
N ASP A 113 20.25 28.58 -18.13
CA ASP A 113 21.05 27.49 -18.71
C ASP A 113 20.40 27.04 -20.03
N LEU A 114 21.10 26.22 -20.83
CA LEU A 114 20.58 25.74 -22.13
C LEU A 114 19.20 25.11 -21.97
N ASP A 115 19.04 24.22 -21.00
CA ASP A 115 17.78 23.54 -20.72
C ASP A 115 16.66 24.51 -20.29
N GLY A 116 16.98 25.54 -19.49
CA GLY A 116 16.01 26.54 -19.05
C GLY A 116 15.55 27.45 -20.19
N ILE A 117 16.43 27.72 -21.15
CA ILE A 117 16.12 28.44 -22.39
C ILE A 117 15.28 27.57 -23.32
N GLU A 118 15.60 26.29 -23.47
CA GLU A 118 14.81 25.33 -24.25
C GLU A 118 13.42 25.09 -23.64
N SER A 119 13.34 25.01 -22.30
CA SER A 119 12.09 24.93 -21.55
C SER A 119 11.21 26.16 -21.75
N LEU A 120 11.81 27.36 -21.82
CA LEU A 120 11.04 28.56 -22.18
C LEU A 120 10.54 28.48 -23.63
N ALA A 121 11.35 27.92 -24.53
CA ALA A 121 11.05 27.82 -25.94
C ALA A 121 10.04 26.71 -26.30
N SER A 122 9.76 25.77 -25.41
CA SER A 122 8.73 24.75 -25.58
C SER A 122 7.48 25.20 -24.83
N ASP A 123 6.30 25.17 -25.47
CA ASP A 123 5.00 25.59 -24.88
C ASP A 123 4.58 24.78 -23.64
N HIS A 124 5.44 23.89 -23.16
CA HIS A 124 5.25 23.03 -22.00
C HIS A 124 5.98 23.63 -20.80
N ASN A 125 5.25 24.44 -20.03
CA ASN A 125 5.63 25.01 -18.73
C ASN A 125 6.68 26.13 -18.79
N LEU A 126 6.23 27.39 -18.89
CA LEU A 126 7.07 28.57 -18.61
C LEU A 126 7.46 28.64 -17.11
N GLY A 127 8.37 27.77 -16.69
CA GLY A 127 9.02 27.80 -15.38
C GLY A 127 8.09 27.83 -14.17
N THR A 128 8.64 28.29 -13.04
CA THR A 128 7.88 28.47 -11.80
C THR A 128 7.19 29.82 -11.82
N SER A 129 5.88 29.85 -11.60
CA SER A 129 5.06 31.07 -11.69
C SER A 129 4.59 31.56 -10.32
N ARG A 130 4.51 32.89 -10.16
CA ARG A 130 3.94 33.56 -8.98
C ARG A 130 3.00 34.68 -9.44
N ARG A 131 1.84 34.82 -8.81
CA ARG A 131 0.97 35.99 -9.05
C ARG A 131 1.59 37.27 -8.48
N ILE A 132 1.50 38.35 -9.24
CA ILE A 132 1.93 39.70 -8.86
C ILE A 132 0.73 40.64 -8.98
N GLU A 133 0.80 41.83 -8.37
CA GLU A 133 -0.27 42.82 -8.53
C GLU A 133 -0.39 43.27 -9.99
N ARG A 134 -1.64 43.56 -10.38
CA ARG A 134 -2.03 43.89 -11.74
C ARG A 134 -1.22 45.08 -12.27
N GLY A 135 -0.53 44.86 -13.38
CA GLY A 135 0.25 45.89 -14.07
C GLY A 135 1.63 46.18 -13.48
N ALA A 136 2.09 45.40 -12.49
CA ALA A 136 3.47 45.47 -12.01
C ALA A 136 4.47 45.13 -13.13
N ARG A 137 5.60 45.85 -13.15
CA ARG A 137 6.69 45.67 -14.11
C ARG A 137 8.03 45.46 -13.40
N LEU A 138 8.89 44.64 -13.97
CA LEU A 138 10.26 44.39 -13.49
C LEU A 138 11.14 45.60 -13.74
N VAL A 139 11.79 46.06 -12.67
CA VAL A 139 12.84 47.08 -12.73
C VAL A 139 14.21 46.40 -12.79
N ILE A 140 14.50 45.55 -11.81
CA ILE A 140 15.78 44.84 -11.70
C ILE A 140 15.63 43.56 -10.86
N ALA A 141 16.33 42.51 -11.26
CA ALA A 141 16.69 41.40 -10.39
C ALA A 141 18.13 41.60 -9.94
N VAL A 142 18.38 41.72 -8.63
CA VAL A 142 19.70 42.06 -8.10
C VAL A 142 20.67 40.90 -8.39
N PRO A 143 21.77 41.14 -9.11
CA PRO A 143 22.74 40.08 -9.44
C PRO A 143 23.30 39.42 -8.17
N CYS A 144 23.47 38.10 -8.22
CA CYS A 144 24.00 37.27 -7.12
C CYS A 144 23.23 37.38 -5.79
N ASP A 145 22.00 37.91 -5.83
CA ASP A 145 21.10 38.05 -4.69
C ASP A 145 19.70 37.54 -5.08
N THR A 146 18.79 37.49 -4.11
CA THR A 146 17.43 36.95 -4.25
C THR A 146 16.38 38.04 -4.42
N ARG A 147 16.77 39.31 -4.26
CA ARG A 147 15.88 40.47 -4.31
C ARG A 147 15.52 40.84 -5.75
N VAL A 148 14.24 41.06 -5.99
CA VAL A 148 13.68 41.52 -7.25
C VAL A 148 12.80 42.72 -6.99
N ILE A 149 13.05 43.81 -7.72
CA ILE A 149 12.35 45.08 -7.57
C ILE A 149 11.32 45.20 -8.68
N LEU A 150 10.07 45.36 -8.29
CA LEU A 150 8.92 45.62 -9.15
C LEU A 150 8.49 47.08 -9.01
N GLN A 151 8.06 47.69 -10.10
CA GLN A 151 7.36 48.96 -10.10
C GLN A 151 5.86 48.71 -10.31
N MET A 152 5.06 49.25 -9.40
CA MET A 152 3.61 49.17 -9.44
C MET A 152 3.05 50.23 -10.40
N PRO A 153 1.81 50.07 -10.94
CA PRO A 153 1.22 51.06 -11.86
C PRO A 153 1.14 52.48 -11.29
N ARG A 154 1.10 52.60 -9.96
CA ARG A 154 1.08 53.88 -9.24
C ARG A 154 2.46 54.53 -9.09
N GLY A 155 3.53 53.89 -9.56
CA GLY A 155 4.91 54.36 -9.47
C GLY A 155 5.69 53.83 -8.26
N ASN A 156 5.02 53.23 -7.26
CA ASN A 156 5.67 52.65 -6.07
C ASN A 156 6.61 51.50 -6.44
N LEU A 157 7.71 51.36 -5.69
CA LEU A 157 8.62 50.22 -5.82
C LEU A 157 8.34 49.18 -4.72
N GLU A 158 8.23 47.92 -5.11
CA GLU A 158 8.09 46.78 -4.21
C GLU A 158 9.29 45.85 -4.38
N CYS A 159 9.88 45.42 -3.27
CA CYS A 159 10.96 44.43 -3.26
C CYS A 159 10.41 43.07 -2.83
N ILE A 160 10.57 42.07 -3.69
CA ILE A 160 10.16 40.69 -3.43
C ILE A 160 11.37 39.75 -3.51
N GLN A 161 11.26 38.57 -2.90
CA GLN A 161 12.26 37.51 -3.01
C GLN A 161 11.62 36.24 -3.55
N PRO A 162 11.66 36.00 -4.89
CA PRO A 162 11.02 34.85 -5.49
C PRO A 162 11.60 33.53 -4.99
N ARG A 163 10.72 32.54 -4.76
CA ARG A 163 11.10 31.21 -4.25
C ARG A 163 12.18 30.50 -5.07
N PRO A 164 12.21 30.58 -6.42
CA PRO A 164 13.25 29.92 -7.22
C PRO A 164 14.66 30.43 -6.91
N LEU A 165 14.83 31.75 -6.79
CA LEU A 165 16.11 32.37 -6.43
C LEU A 165 16.52 31.98 -5.00
N LEU A 166 15.56 31.94 -4.07
CA LEU A 166 15.80 31.50 -2.70
C LEU A 166 16.26 30.02 -2.63
N LEU A 167 15.63 29.14 -3.40
CA LEU A 167 15.98 27.71 -3.44
C LEU A 167 17.32 27.45 -4.15
N HIS A 168 17.67 28.28 -5.14
CA HIS A 168 19.00 28.23 -5.74
C HIS A 168 20.08 28.66 -4.74
N LEU A 169 19.89 29.79 -4.07
CA LEU A 169 20.82 30.24 -3.02
C LEU A 169 20.92 29.19 -1.89
N ALA A 170 19.80 28.59 -1.51
CA ALA A 170 19.75 27.48 -0.56
C ALA A 170 20.63 26.30 -1.00
N ALA A 171 20.47 25.84 -2.25
CA ALA A 171 21.27 24.77 -2.81
C ALA A 171 22.76 25.11 -2.77
N THR A 172 23.16 26.32 -3.16
CA THR A 172 24.57 26.74 -3.11
C THR A 172 25.17 26.67 -1.71
N TYR A 173 24.43 27.07 -0.66
CA TYR A 173 24.89 26.95 0.72
C TYR A 173 24.97 25.49 1.20
N LEU A 174 24.06 24.63 0.73
CA LEU A 174 24.09 23.21 1.10
C LEU A 174 25.25 22.48 0.39
N ASP A 175 25.47 22.75 -0.89
CA ASP A 175 26.57 22.22 -1.68
C ASP A 175 27.93 22.67 -1.13
N SER A 176 28.04 23.93 -0.66
CA SER A 176 29.24 24.46 0.01
C SER A 176 29.37 24.05 1.49
N ARG A 177 28.40 23.29 2.02
CA ARG A 177 28.33 22.83 3.43
C ARG A 177 28.22 23.98 4.45
N GLU A 178 27.78 25.17 4.03
CA GLU A 178 27.50 26.33 4.88
C GLU A 178 26.13 26.20 5.59
N TYR A 179 25.95 25.13 6.37
CA TYR A 179 24.68 24.77 6.99
C TYR A 179 24.07 25.89 7.86
N ARG A 180 24.90 26.68 8.56
CA ARG A 180 24.44 27.81 9.37
C ARG A 180 23.68 28.85 8.54
N ARG A 181 24.24 29.24 7.38
CA ARG A 181 23.64 30.23 6.47
C ARG A 181 22.40 29.67 5.79
N ALA A 182 22.43 28.40 5.40
CA ALA A 182 21.26 27.69 4.88
C ALA A 182 20.12 27.72 5.91
N PHE A 183 20.41 27.38 7.18
CA PHE A 183 19.42 27.40 8.26
C PHE A 183 18.81 28.80 8.47
N GLU A 184 19.65 29.83 8.53
CA GLU A 184 19.20 31.24 8.65
C GLU A 184 18.28 31.66 7.51
N LEU A 185 18.64 31.30 6.27
CA LEU A 185 17.81 31.54 5.09
C LEU A 185 16.46 30.81 5.23
N PHE A 186 16.48 29.56 5.70
CA PHE A 186 15.27 28.74 5.81
C PHE A 186 14.32 29.29 6.86
N ARG A 187 14.82 29.66 8.04
CA ARG A 187 14.02 30.31 9.07
C ARG A 187 13.44 31.64 8.60
N LYS A 188 14.27 32.50 8.01
CA LYS A 188 13.85 33.85 7.58
C LYS A 188 12.77 33.79 6.48
N GLN A 189 12.89 32.84 5.56
CA GLN A 189 12.02 32.70 4.39
C GLN A 189 10.97 31.60 4.52
N ARG A 190 10.85 30.99 5.71
CA ARG A 190 9.97 29.86 6.00
C ARG A 190 10.12 28.76 4.94
N ILE A 191 11.37 28.38 4.65
CA ILE A 191 11.69 27.17 3.87
C ILE A 191 11.62 25.97 4.80
N ASN A 192 10.94 24.93 4.35
CA ASN A 192 10.85 23.67 5.11
C ASN A 192 12.28 23.15 5.41
N LEU A 193 12.58 22.98 6.70
CA LEU A 193 13.91 22.61 7.20
C LEU A 193 14.35 21.20 6.80
N ASN A 194 13.42 20.33 6.40
CA ASN A 194 13.74 19.00 5.87
C ASN A 194 14.70 19.06 4.68
N LEU A 195 14.74 20.18 3.96
CA LEU A 195 15.65 20.40 2.84
C LEU A 195 17.14 20.37 3.25
N LEU A 196 17.47 20.62 4.53
CA LEU A 196 18.83 20.47 5.06
C LEU A 196 19.34 19.03 4.88
N TYR A 197 18.44 18.05 4.93
CA TYR A 197 18.73 16.63 4.70
C TYR A 197 18.37 16.21 3.27
N ASP A 198 17.16 16.50 2.82
CA ASP A 198 16.61 15.97 1.55
C ASP A 198 17.40 16.39 0.31
N HIS A 199 18.06 17.55 0.35
CA HIS A 199 18.89 18.04 -0.76
C HIS A 199 19.99 17.03 -1.13
N ASN A 200 20.68 16.48 -0.12
CA ASN A 200 21.71 15.46 -0.29
C ASN A 200 21.88 14.62 1.00
N PRO A 201 21.10 13.53 1.15
CA PRO A 201 21.11 12.68 2.35
C PRO A 201 22.49 12.10 2.70
N GLU A 202 23.29 11.72 1.70
CA GLU A 202 24.62 11.13 1.90
C GLU A 202 25.63 12.18 2.38
N ALA A 203 25.61 13.36 1.76
CA ALA A 203 26.46 14.47 2.19
C ALA A 203 26.09 14.96 3.59
N PHE A 204 24.80 15.00 3.93
CA PHE A 204 24.36 15.34 5.28
C PHE A 204 24.87 14.31 6.29
N SER A 205 24.60 13.02 6.06
CA SER A 205 24.95 11.93 6.97
C SER A 205 26.45 11.91 7.28
N SER A 206 27.29 12.02 6.25
CA SER A 206 28.75 12.07 6.39
C SER A 206 29.29 13.32 7.10
N ASN A 207 28.53 14.44 7.11
CA ASN A 207 28.95 15.72 7.67
C ASN A 207 28.08 16.16 8.87
N THR A 208 27.37 15.24 9.53
CA THR A 208 26.45 15.59 10.62
C THR A 208 27.16 16.25 11.80
N GLY A 209 28.38 15.82 12.13
CA GLY A 209 29.19 16.47 13.16
C GLY A 209 29.52 17.94 12.83
N HIS A 210 29.78 18.24 11.55
CA HIS A 210 29.97 19.62 11.09
C HIS A 210 28.65 20.41 11.15
N PHE A 211 27.53 19.81 10.74
CA PHE A 211 26.20 20.41 10.85
C PHE A 211 25.90 20.87 12.30
N VAL A 212 26.02 19.97 13.29
CA VAL A 212 25.75 20.29 14.70
C VAL A 212 26.65 21.43 15.20
N ARG A 213 27.96 21.34 14.95
CA ARG A 213 28.93 22.37 15.37
C ARG A 213 28.71 23.73 14.68
N SER A 214 28.31 23.72 13.42
CA SER A 214 28.07 24.95 12.64
C SER A 214 26.79 25.67 13.07
N VAL A 215 25.72 24.94 13.37
CA VAL A 215 24.46 25.53 13.84
C VAL A 215 24.61 26.06 15.26
N LYS A 216 25.27 25.30 16.15
CA LYS A 216 25.62 25.61 17.55
C LYS A 216 24.44 25.91 18.51
N ASP A 217 23.32 26.40 18.01
CA ASP A 217 22.14 26.77 18.78
C ASP A 217 21.24 25.53 19.06
N PRO A 218 21.10 25.08 20.32
CA PRO A 218 20.28 23.93 20.67
C PRO A 218 18.81 24.13 20.29
N THR A 219 18.30 25.36 20.35
CA THR A 219 16.90 25.66 20.00
C THR A 219 16.65 25.41 18.52
N TRP A 220 17.65 25.67 17.66
CA TRP A 220 17.53 25.47 16.22
C TRP A 220 17.60 23.98 15.87
N LEU A 221 18.45 23.22 16.56
CA LEU A 221 18.52 21.78 16.40
C LEU A 221 17.21 21.10 16.86
N SER A 222 16.64 21.54 17.99
CA SER A 222 15.32 21.09 18.44
C SER A 222 14.24 21.39 17.40
N LEU A 223 14.25 22.59 16.80
CA LEU A 223 13.30 22.97 15.75
C LEU A 223 13.44 22.09 14.49
N PHE A 224 14.67 21.83 14.07
CA PHE A 224 14.93 20.95 12.92
C PHE A 224 14.40 19.53 13.16
N LEU A 225 14.68 18.95 14.33
CA LEU A 225 14.23 17.62 14.68
C LEU A 225 12.71 17.56 14.82
N SER A 226 12.07 18.58 15.40
CA SER A 226 10.61 18.60 15.60
C SER A 226 9.84 18.73 14.28
N GLU A 227 10.36 19.49 13.31
CA GLU A 227 9.74 19.67 11.99
C GLU A 227 10.06 18.55 10.98
N LEU A 228 10.87 17.55 11.36
CA LEU A 228 11.28 16.48 10.46
C LEU A 228 10.09 15.62 10.01
N GLN A 229 9.96 15.38 8.71
CA GLN A 229 8.88 14.64 8.07
C GLN A 229 9.45 13.47 7.27
N GLU A 230 8.68 12.39 7.17
CA GLU A 230 9.09 11.19 6.42
C GLU A 230 9.09 11.43 4.90
N MET A 231 8.25 12.36 4.42
CA MET A 231 8.21 12.73 3.01
C MET A 231 9.49 13.46 2.58
N ASP A 232 9.92 13.20 1.35
CA ASP A 232 11.01 13.93 0.69
C ASP A 232 10.47 15.24 0.09
N MET A 233 10.97 16.37 0.58
CA MET A 233 10.55 17.69 0.12
C MET A 233 11.03 18.01 -1.30
N THR A 234 12.10 17.36 -1.77
CA THR A 234 12.63 17.52 -3.13
C THR A 234 11.78 16.84 -4.18
N GLN A 235 11.01 15.81 -3.82
CA GLN A 235 10.07 15.12 -4.71
C GLN A 235 8.64 15.66 -4.62
N THR A 236 8.32 16.45 -3.60
CA THR A 236 6.98 16.97 -3.34
C THR A 236 6.92 18.49 -3.55
N MET A 237 7.00 19.28 -2.47
CA MET A 237 6.84 20.74 -2.50
C MET A 237 7.84 21.45 -3.43
N TYR A 238 9.05 20.90 -3.56
CA TYR A 238 10.12 21.49 -4.36
C TYR A 238 10.46 20.68 -5.62
N ALA A 239 9.58 19.76 -6.04
CA ALA A 239 9.77 18.90 -7.22
C ALA A 239 10.22 19.66 -8.46
N GLY A 240 9.54 20.77 -8.80
CA GLY A 240 9.86 21.57 -9.98
C GLY A 240 11.28 22.18 -9.98
N PHE A 241 11.95 22.24 -8.83
CA PHE A 241 13.33 22.71 -8.71
C PHE A 241 14.36 21.57 -8.74
N TYR A 242 13.96 20.36 -8.33
CA TYR A 242 14.82 19.18 -8.18
C TYR A 242 14.60 18.10 -9.25
N ALA A 243 13.65 18.29 -10.17
CA ALA A 243 13.16 17.32 -11.17
C ALA A 243 14.22 16.62 -12.06
N LYS A 244 15.48 17.07 -12.03
CA LYS A 244 16.59 16.47 -12.78
C LYS A 244 17.48 15.53 -11.98
N LYS A 245 17.31 15.42 -10.65
CA LYS A 245 17.99 14.40 -9.84
C LYS A 245 17.13 13.13 -9.75
N SER A 246 16.76 12.56 -10.89
CA SER A 246 16.08 11.26 -10.99
C SER A 246 17.12 10.15 -11.18
N GLU A 247 17.88 9.87 -10.13
CA GLU A 247 18.46 8.54 -9.93
C GLU A 247 17.83 7.98 -8.66
N ASP A 248 17.54 6.67 -8.67
CA ASP A 248 16.84 5.88 -7.67
C ASP A 248 17.28 6.15 -6.20
N LYS A 249 16.84 7.26 -5.63
CA LYS A 249 16.83 7.44 -4.18
C LYS A 249 15.64 6.66 -3.66
N SER A 250 15.92 5.38 -3.39
CA SER A 250 15.22 4.55 -2.42
C SER A 250 14.58 5.45 -1.36
N LEU A 251 13.25 5.43 -1.27
CA LEU A 251 12.52 5.98 -0.13
C LEU A 251 13.17 5.39 1.11
N THR A 252 13.96 6.19 1.82
CA THR A 252 14.60 5.77 3.06
C THR A 252 13.47 5.55 4.06
N LYS A 253 12.95 4.31 4.11
CA LYS A 253 12.01 3.89 5.14
C LYS A 253 12.67 4.19 6.48
N ASN A 254 12.03 5.01 7.29
CA ASN A 254 12.50 5.53 8.57
C ASN A 254 13.53 6.68 8.45
N LYS A 255 13.34 7.62 7.50
CA LYS A 255 14.12 8.87 7.41
C LYS A 255 14.16 9.58 8.76
N VAL A 256 13.00 9.76 9.39
CA VAL A 256 12.91 10.45 10.69
C VAL A 256 13.78 9.76 11.73
N HIS A 257 13.68 8.44 11.81
CA HIS A 257 14.47 7.65 12.74
C HIS A 257 15.98 7.79 12.49
N SER A 258 16.42 7.66 11.23
CA SER A 258 17.82 7.72 10.84
C SER A 258 18.45 9.09 11.16
N VAL A 259 17.79 10.18 10.78
CA VAL A 259 18.30 11.54 11.05
C VAL A 259 18.37 11.80 12.55
N CYS A 260 17.34 11.39 13.32
CA CYS A 260 17.36 11.51 14.78
C CYS A 260 18.53 10.74 15.41
N GLU A 261 18.84 9.52 14.96
CA GLU A 261 20.01 8.76 15.42
C GLU A 261 21.32 9.47 15.10
N VAL A 262 21.53 9.87 13.83
CA VAL A 262 22.80 10.43 13.39
C VAL A 262 23.06 11.80 14.02
N VAL A 263 22.03 12.64 14.18
CA VAL A 263 22.15 13.92 14.88
C VAL A 263 22.40 13.71 16.38
N ARG A 264 21.68 12.78 17.03
CA ARG A 264 21.89 12.49 18.46
C ARG A 264 23.29 11.94 18.74
N THR A 265 23.76 10.99 17.93
CA THR A 265 25.12 10.44 18.07
C THR A 265 26.19 11.51 17.87
N ALA A 266 26.00 12.41 16.88
CA ALA A 266 26.89 13.55 16.69
C ALA A 266 26.89 14.52 17.88
N ILE A 267 25.73 14.76 18.51
CA ILE A 267 25.61 15.59 19.71
C ILE A 267 26.30 14.95 20.92
N LEU A 268 26.06 13.66 21.16
CA LEU A 268 26.63 12.92 22.29
C LEU A 268 28.16 12.76 22.19
N ALA A 269 28.72 12.86 20.99
CA ALA A 269 30.16 12.85 20.76
C ALA A 269 30.85 14.21 21.01
N LEU A 270 30.10 15.27 21.36
CA LEU A 270 30.67 16.57 21.71
C LEU A 270 31.03 16.65 23.19
N ASP A 271 32.12 17.37 23.49
CA ASP A 271 32.58 17.61 24.87
C ASP A 271 31.56 18.42 25.69
N ASP A 272 30.74 19.25 25.04
CA ASP A 272 29.71 20.12 25.64
C ASP A 272 28.28 19.58 25.45
N SER A 273 28.13 18.25 25.34
CA SER A 273 26.85 17.56 25.08
C SER A 273 25.72 17.93 26.04
N GLU A 274 26.01 18.30 27.29
CA GLU A 274 25.02 18.78 28.28
C GLU A 274 24.21 19.99 27.78
N THR A 275 24.80 20.82 26.91
CA THR A 275 24.15 22.00 26.31
C THR A 275 23.01 21.61 25.36
N TYR A 276 23.04 20.39 24.83
CA TYR A 276 22.15 19.89 23.79
C TYR A 276 21.11 18.88 24.32
N LEU A 277 20.83 18.90 25.62
CA LEU A 277 19.84 18.01 26.25
C LEU A 277 18.47 18.07 25.56
N LEU A 278 17.97 19.26 25.23
CA LEU A 278 16.64 19.42 24.60
C LEU A 278 16.57 18.82 23.18
N PRO A 279 17.55 19.04 22.28
CA PRO A 279 17.64 18.29 21.02
C PRO A 279 17.67 16.77 21.21
N VAL A 280 18.41 16.25 22.20
CA VAL A 280 18.46 14.80 22.49
C VAL A 280 17.08 14.28 22.87
N ILE A 281 16.38 14.95 23.78
CA ILE A 281 14.99 14.60 24.14
C ILE A 281 14.08 14.65 22.91
N THR A 282 14.19 15.71 22.11
CA THR A 282 13.39 15.87 20.88
C THR A 282 13.62 14.70 19.93
N SER A 283 14.87 14.25 19.76
CA SER A 283 15.20 13.12 18.89
C SER A 283 14.50 11.82 19.33
N HIS A 284 14.45 11.53 20.64
CA HIS A 284 13.77 10.35 21.18
C HIS A 284 12.25 10.43 21.02
N VAL A 285 11.67 11.61 21.24
CA VAL A 285 10.23 11.85 21.04
C VAL A 285 9.84 11.63 19.59
N ARG A 286 10.63 12.16 18.64
CA ARG A 286 10.37 11.99 17.20
C ARG A 286 10.51 10.54 16.73
N GLN A 287 11.31 9.74 17.42
CA GLN A 287 11.42 8.28 17.23
C GLN A 287 10.32 7.48 17.96
N GLN A 288 9.34 8.14 18.59
CA GLN A 288 8.31 7.49 19.42
C GLN A 288 8.88 6.67 20.59
N SER A 289 10.07 7.02 21.06
CA SER A 289 10.77 6.34 22.16
C SER A 289 10.71 7.19 23.44
N LEU A 290 9.50 7.37 23.96
CA LEU A 290 9.25 8.18 25.16
C LEU A 290 9.96 7.64 26.41
N ALA A 291 10.06 6.31 26.54
CA ALA A 291 10.78 5.68 27.65
C ALA A 291 12.27 6.02 27.63
N ALA A 292 12.90 6.12 26.44
CA ALA A 292 14.28 6.55 26.32
C ALA A 292 14.45 8.04 26.68
N ALA A 293 13.52 8.90 26.24
CA ALA A 293 13.52 10.32 26.63
C ALA A 293 13.40 10.50 28.15
N LEU A 294 12.53 9.73 28.80
CA LEU A 294 12.37 9.72 30.25
C LEU A 294 13.60 9.15 30.98
N ASN A 295 14.26 8.13 30.43
CA ASN A 295 15.53 7.63 30.96
C ASN A 295 16.62 8.71 30.91
N VAL A 296 16.70 9.50 29.84
CA VAL A 296 17.64 10.63 29.76
C VAL A 296 17.36 11.64 30.89
N ILE A 297 16.09 12.01 31.11
CA ILE A 297 15.71 12.91 32.22
C ILE A 297 16.06 12.31 33.59
N LYS A 298 15.85 11.00 33.76
CA LYS A 298 16.23 10.27 34.98
C LYS A 298 17.73 10.34 35.22
N THR A 299 18.56 10.13 34.20
CA THR A 299 20.03 10.22 34.35
C THR A 299 20.48 11.63 34.73
N VAL A 300 19.84 12.68 34.19
CA VAL A 300 20.11 14.07 34.58
C VAL A 300 19.74 14.31 36.04
N ARG A 301 18.61 13.78 36.52
CA ARG A 301 18.21 13.87 37.92
C ARG A 301 19.22 13.18 38.86
N GLU A 302 19.65 11.97 38.51
CA GLU A 302 20.65 11.25 39.30
C GLU A 302 22.01 11.99 39.34
N GLN A 303 22.34 12.73 38.28
CA GLN A 303 23.51 13.60 38.25
C GLN A 303 23.32 14.85 39.13
N GLU A 304 22.14 15.48 39.11
CA GLU A 304 21.79 16.60 39.99
C GLU A 304 21.95 16.23 41.47
N ASP A 305 21.44 15.05 41.86
CA ASP A 305 21.49 14.55 43.24
C ASP A 305 22.94 14.26 43.70
N LYS A 306 23.83 13.89 42.77
CA LYS A 306 25.26 13.62 43.04
C LYS A 306 26.15 14.86 42.98
N ALA A 307 25.80 15.86 42.18
CA ALA A 307 26.68 16.99 41.83
C ALA A 307 26.65 18.17 42.82
N GLY A 308 25.78 18.15 43.83
CA GLY A 308 25.74 19.16 44.90
C GLY A 308 25.55 20.61 44.38
N GLU A 309 26.65 21.32 44.13
CA GLU A 309 26.69 22.73 43.73
C GLU A 309 26.83 22.97 42.20
N ARG A 310 27.20 21.95 41.40
CA ARG A 310 27.30 22.10 39.94
C ARG A 310 25.91 21.95 39.32
N LYS A 311 25.20 23.07 39.17
CA LYS A 311 23.88 23.09 38.52
C LYS A 311 24.05 22.78 37.02
N PRO A 312 23.34 21.77 36.47
CA PRO A 312 23.33 21.53 35.04
C PRO A 312 22.74 22.76 34.31
N LEU A 313 23.11 22.95 33.04
CA LEU A 313 22.61 24.07 32.23
C LEU A 313 21.08 24.01 32.06
N VAL A 314 20.52 22.79 32.00
CA VAL A 314 19.09 22.51 31.95
C VAL A 314 18.78 21.51 33.06
N SER A 315 17.89 21.88 33.97
CA SER A 315 17.50 20.98 35.07
C SER A 315 16.60 19.84 34.60
N SER A 316 16.54 18.74 35.36
CA SER A 316 15.61 17.63 35.10
C SER A 316 14.15 18.11 35.04
N GLY A 317 13.79 19.10 35.87
CA GLY A 317 12.47 19.72 35.88
C GLY A 317 12.16 20.58 34.64
N GLU A 318 13.15 21.29 34.10
CA GLU A 318 13.01 22.06 32.86
C GLU A 318 12.95 21.16 31.63
N ALA A 319 13.78 20.11 31.60
CA ALA A 319 13.76 19.09 30.56
C ALA A 319 12.40 18.37 30.49
N LEU A 320 11.83 18.02 31.64
CA LEU A 320 10.49 17.44 31.72
C LEU A 320 9.40 18.43 31.30
N ARG A 321 9.53 19.71 31.66
CA ARG A 321 8.59 20.75 31.20
C ARG A 321 8.65 20.95 29.69
N TYR A 322 9.83 20.86 29.10
CA TYR A 322 10.01 20.86 27.65
C TYR A 322 9.36 19.65 26.99
N LEU A 323 9.57 18.45 27.55
CA LEU A 323 8.95 17.22 27.05
C LEU A 323 7.41 17.28 27.07
N LEU A 324 6.81 17.89 28.10
CA LEU A 324 5.37 18.12 28.20
C LEU A 324 4.82 19.09 27.13
N TYR A 325 5.66 19.90 26.46
CA TYR A 325 5.21 20.68 25.30
C TYR A 325 5.18 19.86 24.00
N LEU A 326 5.88 18.73 23.95
CA LEU A 326 6.01 17.89 22.76
C LEU A 326 5.04 16.69 22.75
N VAL A 327 4.59 16.25 23.93
CA VAL A 327 3.87 14.98 24.13
C VAL A 327 2.64 15.20 25.00
N ASP A 328 1.60 14.40 24.77
CA ASP A 328 0.42 14.42 25.64
C ASP A 328 0.76 14.02 27.09
N VAL A 329 0.12 14.72 28.03
CA VAL A 329 0.34 14.53 29.48
C VAL A 329 0.00 13.10 29.92
N ASN A 330 -1.10 12.54 29.41
CA ASN A 330 -1.55 11.21 29.82
C ASN A 330 -0.65 10.14 29.21
N GLU A 331 -0.28 10.28 27.95
CA GLU A 331 0.67 9.37 27.29
C GLU A 331 2.01 9.34 28.04
N LEU A 332 2.55 10.51 28.42
CA LEU A 332 3.80 10.57 29.15
C LEU A 332 3.69 9.93 30.55
N TYR A 333 2.58 10.16 31.25
CA TYR A 333 2.30 9.53 32.55
C TYR A 333 2.21 8.01 32.43
N ASP A 334 1.51 7.51 31.42
CA ASP A 334 1.31 6.08 31.16
C ASP A 334 2.64 5.38 30.81
N VAL A 335 3.49 6.03 30.01
CA VAL A 335 4.83 5.52 29.72
C VAL A 335 5.68 5.49 30.98
N ALA A 336 5.68 6.56 31.78
CA ALA A 336 6.42 6.59 33.04
C ALA A 336 5.95 5.48 33.99
N LEU A 337 4.63 5.23 34.07
CA LEU A 337 4.06 4.17 34.89
C LEU A 337 4.54 2.80 34.42
N GLY A 338 4.58 2.59 33.11
CA GLY A 338 5.08 1.37 32.48
C GLY A 338 6.60 1.18 32.54
N MET A 339 7.36 2.13 33.09
CA MET A 339 8.78 1.97 33.42
C MET A 339 8.98 1.43 34.85
N TYR A 340 7.90 1.29 35.62
CA TYR A 340 7.87 0.77 37.00
C TYR A 340 8.69 1.60 38.00
N ASP A 341 9.03 2.84 37.66
CA ASP A 341 9.77 3.78 38.51
C ASP A 341 8.80 4.80 39.12
N PHE A 342 8.37 4.54 40.36
CA PHE A 342 7.40 5.40 41.04
C PHE A 342 7.90 6.82 41.32
N GLU A 343 9.22 7.03 41.43
CA GLU A 343 9.77 8.37 41.65
C GLU A 343 9.68 9.20 40.38
N LEU A 344 9.97 8.59 39.24
CA LEU A 344 9.81 9.19 37.92
C LEU A 344 8.33 9.49 37.63
N VAL A 345 7.42 8.54 37.89
CA VAL A 345 5.97 8.74 37.74
C VAL A 345 5.47 9.91 38.59
N THR A 346 5.93 9.99 39.84
CA THR A 346 5.55 11.08 40.75
C THR A 346 6.06 12.42 40.23
N MET A 347 7.27 12.47 39.67
CA MET A 347 7.82 13.68 39.06
C MET A 347 6.98 14.12 37.85
N VAL A 348 6.66 13.20 36.94
CA VAL A 348 5.83 13.47 35.76
C VAL A 348 4.46 14.00 36.19
N ALA A 349 3.79 13.32 37.11
CA ALA A 349 2.46 13.71 37.61
C ALA A 349 2.45 15.10 38.26
N ALA A 350 3.47 15.40 39.08
CA ALA A 350 3.59 16.69 39.77
C ALA A 350 3.83 17.84 38.78
N LYS A 351 4.61 17.62 37.72
CA LYS A 351 4.88 18.64 36.69
C LYS A 351 3.76 18.76 35.67
N SER A 352 2.93 17.74 35.51
CA SER A 352 1.84 17.69 34.53
C SER A 352 0.48 18.16 35.07
N GLN A 353 0.43 18.72 36.28
CA GLN A 353 -0.79 19.24 36.93
C GLN A 353 -1.93 18.21 37.09
N LYS A 354 -1.61 16.90 37.16
CA LYS A 354 -2.61 15.88 37.51
C LYS A 354 -3.02 16.06 38.98
N ASP A 355 -4.28 15.76 39.32
CA ASP A 355 -4.76 15.89 40.69
C ASP A 355 -4.05 14.85 41.60
N PRO A 356 -3.30 15.30 42.64
CA PRO A 356 -2.68 14.40 43.61
C PRO A 356 -3.65 13.41 44.26
N LYS A 357 -4.93 13.77 44.38
CA LYS A 357 -5.96 12.89 44.95
C LYS A 357 -6.31 11.72 44.03
N GLU A 358 -6.03 11.80 42.74
CA GLU A 358 -6.29 10.72 41.80
C GLU A 358 -5.11 9.75 41.71
N TYR A 359 -3.89 10.26 41.54
CA TYR A 359 -2.73 9.37 41.30
C TYR A 359 -2.08 8.85 42.58
N LEU A 360 -2.04 9.61 43.69
CA LEU A 360 -1.36 9.16 44.91
C LEU A 360 -2.00 7.92 45.55
N PRO A 361 -3.34 7.81 45.68
CA PRO A 361 -3.95 6.60 46.23
C PRO A 361 -3.63 5.36 45.38
N PHE A 362 -3.67 5.52 44.05
CA PHE A 362 -3.34 4.45 43.11
C PHE A 362 -1.89 3.99 43.24
N LEU A 363 -0.92 4.90 43.25
CA LEU A 363 0.50 4.55 43.45
C LEU A 363 0.76 3.93 44.83
N ASN A 364 0.10 4.43 45.88
CA ASN A 364 0.23 3.86 47.23
C ASN A 364 -0.37 2.46 47.35
N GLN A 365 -1.42 2.15 46.58
CA GLN A 365 -1.98 0.80 46.51
C GLN A 365 -1.00 -0.14 45.80
N LEU A 366 -0.43 0.29 44.66
CA LEU A 366 0.55 -0.49 43.91
C LEU A 366 1.81 -0.79 44.73
N ARG A 367 2.33 0.18 45.50
CA ARG A 367 3.52 0.00 46.36
C ARG A 367 3.39 -1.10 47.43
N LYS A 368 2.16 -1.49 47.80
CA LYS A 368 1.90 -2.55 48.79
C LYS A 368 1.84 -3.95 48.18
N MET A 369 1.81 -4.06 46.86
CA MET A 369 1.70 -5.34 46.15
C MET A 369 3.08 -6.00 46.00
N GLU A 370 3.09 -7.32 45.82
CA GLU A 370 4.28 -8.08 45.43
C GLU A 370 4.80 -7.59 44.06
N PRO A 371 6.13 -7.54 43.80
CA PRO A 371 6.69 -6.89 42.61
C PRO A 371 6.14 -7.39 41.27
N HIS A 372 5.97 -8.69 41.07
CA HIS A 372 5.44 -9.22 39.81
C HIS A 372 3.94 -8.93 39.65
N TYR A 373 3.15 -9.10 40.72
CA TYR A 373 1.73 -8.75 40.70
C TYR A 373 1.50 -7.24 40.52
N GLN A 374 2.36 -6.40 41.11
CA GLN A 374 2.37 -4.96 40.91
C GLN A 374 2.54 -4.60 39.43
N ARG A 375 3.54 -5.19 38.76
CA ARG A 375 3.79 -4.96 37.33
C ARG A 375 2.64 -5.46 36.46
N TYR A 376 2.04 -6.61 36.79
CA TYR A 376 0.83 -7.09 36.14
C TYR A 376 -0.32 -6.08 36.25
N CYS A 377 -0.61 -5.56 37.44
CA CYS A 377 -1.65 -4.56 37.64
C CYS A 377 -1.40 -3.29 36.83
N ILE A 378 -0.14 -2.83 36.78
CA ILE A 378 0.29 -1.69 35.96
C ILE A 378 0.07 -1.98 34.47
N ASP A 379 0.60 -3.09 33.95
CA ASP A 379 0.49 -3.42 32.53
C ASP A 379 -0.96 -3.65 32.09
N LYS A 380 -1.77 -4.28 32.94
CA LYS A 380 -3.21 -4.43 32.70
C LYS A 380 -3.92 -3.08 32.64
N HIS A 381 -3.59 -2.16 33.54
CA HIS A 381 -4.11 -0.79 33.52
C HIS A 381 -3.70 -0.04 32.23
N LEU A 382 -2.45 -0.21 31.81
CA LEU A 382 -1.89 0.35 30.57
C LEU A 382 -2.30 -0.41 29.30
N LYS A 383 -3.13 -1.45 29.42
CA LYS A 383 -3.58 -2.32 28.32
C LYS A 383 -2.43 -3.02 27.56
N ARG A 384 -1.29 -3.22 28.21
CA ARG A 384 -0.13 -3.98 27.71
C ARG A 384 -0.28 -5.46 28.06
N PHE A 385 -1.31 -6.10 27.52
CA PHE A 385 -1.76 -7.41 28.00
C PHE A 385 -0.73 -8.53 27.83
N GLU A 386 0.15 -8.47 26.83
CA GLU A 386 1.24 -9.43 26.65
C GLU A 386 2.29 -9.35 27.79
N SER A 387 2.69 -8.13 28.16
CA SER A 387 3.58 -7.88 29.30
C SER A 387 2.89 -8.24 30.63
N ALA A 388 1.61 -7.90 30.75
CA ALA A 388 0.78 -8.28 31.90
C ALA A 388 0.76 -9.80 32.07
N LEU A 389 0.57 -10.55 30.98
CA LEU A 389 0.58 -12.01 30.98
C LEU A 389 1.92 -12.56 31.48
N HIS A 390 3.05 -12.03 31.01
CA HIS A 390 4.37 -12.44 31.51
C HIS A 390 4.51 -12.21 33.01
N ASN A 391 4.06 -11.05 33.51
CA ASN A 391 4.18 -10.71 34.92
C ASN A 391 3.29 -11.60 35.82
N ILE A 392 2.03 -11.84 35.45
CA ILE A 392 1.14 -12.71 36.25
C ILE A 392 1.51 -14.19 36.15
N ALA A 393 2.09 -14.63 35.02
CA ALA A 393 2.62 -15.99 34.89
C ALA A 393 3.74 -16.25 35.91
N SER A 394 4.59 -15.27 36.21
CA SER A 394 5.60 -15.39 37.27
C SER A 394 5.01 -15.53 38.68
N CYS A 395 3.75 -15.10 38.89
CA CYS A 395 3.03 -15.25 40.16
C CYS A 395 2.20 -16.56 40.24
N SER A 396 2.26 -17.44 39.25
CA SER A 396 1.31 -18.56 39.10
C SER A 396 1.43 -19.68 40.15
N GLY A 397 2.34 -19.57 41.11
CA GLY A 397 2.41 -20.47 42.27
C GLY A 397 1.21 -20.35 43.22
N ASN A 398 0.44 -19.25 43.13
CA ASN A 398 -0.80 -19.05 43.87
C ASN A 398 -2.02 -19.32 42.97
N ASN A 399 -2.92 -20.21 43.39
CA ASN A 399 -4.14 -20.56 42.65
C ASN A 399 -5.01 -19.34 42.32
N GLN A 400 -5.05 -18.31 43.18
CA GLN A 400 -5.85 -17.11 42.92
C GLN A 400 -5.32 -16.33 41.71
N TYR A 401 -4.00 -16.19 41.59
CA TYR A 401 -3.38 -15.50 40.45
C TYR A 401 -3.48 -16.32 39.17
N LEU A 402 -3.50 -17.66 39.27
CA LEU A 402 -3.73 -18.52 38.12
C LEU A 402 -5.14 -18.32 37.52
N GLU A 403 -6.19 -18.24 38.34
CA GLU A 403 -7.55 -17.95 37.82
C GLU A 403 -7.63 -16.58 37.15
N GLU A 404 -6.98 -15.57 37.72
CA GLU A 404 -6.93 -14.24 37.13
C GLU A 404 -6.15 -14.23 35.81
N CYS A 405 -5.06 -15.00 35.73
CA CYS A 405 -4.28 -15.20 34.50
C CYS A 405 -5.13 -15.87 33.41
N LEU A 406 -5.86 -16.95 33.73
CA LEU A 406 -6.75 -17.63 32.78
C LEU A 406 -7.86 -16.68 32.26
N THR A 407 -8.39 -15.82 33.13
CA THR A 407 -9.35 -14.80 32.75
C THR A 407 -8.74 -13.80 31.77
N LEU A 408 -7.53 -13.29 32.05
CA LEU A 408 -6.80 -12.41 31.15
C LEU A 408 -6.57 -13.06 29.77
N ILE A 409 -6.13 -14.32 29.75
CA ILE A 409 -5.87 -15.07 28.52
C ILE A 409 -7.15 -15.20 27.69
N ARG A 410 -8.29 -15.53 28.33
CA ARG A 410 -9.58 -15.65 27.65
C ARG A 410 -10.04 -14.31 27.07
N ASP A 411 -10.04 -13.27 27.89
CA ASP A 411 -10.63 -11.99 27.54
C ASP A 411 -9.81 -11.26 26.45
N HIS A 412 -8.48 -11.47 26.42
CA HIS A 412 -7.57 -10.87 25.44
C HIS A 412 -7.00 -11.84 24.40
N LYS A 413 -7.46 -13.10 24.39
CA LYS A 413 -7.08 -14.14 23.43
C LYS A 413 -5.57 -14.43 23.35
N LEU A 414 -4.87 -14.37 24.48
CA LEU A 414 -3.40 -14.52 24.54
C LEU A 414 -2.93 -15.98 24.64
N TYR A 415 -3.64 -16.90 24.01
CA TYR A 415 -3.45 -18.35 24.21
C TYR A 415 -2.06 -18.82 23.80
N THR A 416 -1.58 -18.42 22.63
CA THR A 416 -0.28 -18.87 22.09
C THR A 416 0.89 -18.39 22.95
N GLN A 417 0.86 -17.11 23.34
CA GLN A 417 1.85 -16.51 24.23
C GLN A 417 1.84 -17.18 25.60
N ALA A 418 0.67 -17.48 26.15
CA ALA A 418 0.56 -18.19 27.42
C ALA A 418 1.19 -19.59 27.34
N LEU A 419 0.94 -20.35 26.28
CA LEU A 419 1.53 -21.68 26.11
C LEU A 419 3.06 -21.66 25.91
N LEU A 420 3.65 -20.53 25.53
CA LEU A 420 5.11 -20.37 25.47
C LEU A 420 5.72 -20.10 26.86
N LEU A 421 4.95 -19.52 27.79
CA LEU A 421 5.42 -19.11 29.11
C LEU A 421 5.33 -20.22 30.16
N PHE A 422 4.33 -21.10 30.07
CA PHE A 422 4.11 -22.16 31.05
C PHE A 422 4.79 -23.48 30.64
N ASP A 423 5.34 -24.19 31.63
CA ASP A 423 5.93 -25.52 31.41
C ASP A 423 4.88 -26.54 30.99
N ARG A 424 5.20 -27.38 30.00
CA ARG A 424 4.28 -28.37 29.42
C ARG A 424 3.76 -29.41 30.43
N SER A 425 4.54 -29.69 31.48
CA SER A 425 4.17 -30.63 32.56
C SER A 425 3.30 -29.99 33.64
N SER A 426 3.10 -28.67 33.60
CA SER A 426 2.34 -27.97 34.64
C SER A 426 0.82 -28.19 34.48
N PRO A 427 0.06 -28.27 35.59
CA PRO A 427 -1.41 -28.34 35.50
C PRO A 427 -2.01 -27.07 34.88
N ALA A 428 -1.34 -25.92 35.04
CA ALA A 428 -1.70 -24.66 34.40
C ALA A 428 -1.67 -24.76 32.88
N TYR A 429 -0.63 -25.39 32.32
CA TYR A 429 -0.51 -25.61 30.87
C TYR A 429 -1.68 -26.42 30.31
N GLY A 430 -2.10 -27.46 31.02
CA GLY A 430 -3.28 -28.27 30.66
C GLY A 430 -4.54 -27.41 30.60
N ARG A 431 -4.79 -26.59 31.62
CA ARG A 431 -5.94 -25.68 31.69
C ARG A 431 -5.94 -24.63 30.57
N ILE A 432 -4.78 -24.04 30.27
CA ILE A 432 -4.65 -23.07 29.16
C ILE A 432 -4.92 -23.76 27.81
N SER A 433 -4.45 -25.00 27.63
CA SER A 433 -4.69 -25.78 26.41
C SER A 433 -6.18 -26.06 26.21
N VAL A 434 -6.89 -26.46 27.28
CA VAL A 434 -8.35 -26.64 27.26
C VAL A 434 -9.07 -25.33 26.92
N LEU A 435 -8.69 -24.23 27.57
CA LEU A 435 -9.29 -22.91 27.33
C LEU A 435 -9.08 -22.44 25.88
N TYR A 436 -7.92 -22.72 25.30
CA TYR A 436 -7.66 -22.42 23.89
C TYR A 436 -8.47 -23.31 22.96
N ALA A 437 -8.65 -24.59 23.31
CA ALA A 437 -9.49 -25.51 22.56
C ALA A 437 -10.96 -25.05 22.50
N GLU A 438 -11.50 -24.55 23.61
CA GLU A 438 -12.86 -23.96 23.66
C GLU A 438 -12.98 -22.76 22.72
N HIS A 439 -12.00 -21.85 22.72
CA HIS A 439 -11.98 -20.73 21.79
C HIS A 439 -11.87 -21.17 20.30
N LEU A 440 -11.14 -22.25 20.01
CA LEU A 440 -11.03 -22.81 18.66
C LEU A 440 -12.36 -23.45 18.20
N LEU A 441 -13.11 -24.07 19.11
CA LEU A 441 -14.47 -24.55 18.82
C LEU A 441 -15.41 -23.40 18.48
N ASP A 442 -15.40 -22.32 19.26
CA ASP A 442 -16.20 -21.12 18.98
C ASP A 442 -15.82 -20.51 17.61
N ALA A 443 -14.55 -20.62 17.22
CA ALA A 443 -14.04 -20.20 15.91
C ALA A 443 -14.32 -21.19 14.77
N ARG A 444 -15.08 -22.27 15.01
CA ARG A 444 -15.39 -23.35 14.04
C ARG A 444 -14.16 -24.06 13.48
N ARG A 445 -13.16 -24.29 14.32
CA ARG A 445 -11.92 -25.00 14.02
C ARG A 445 -11.82 -26.28 14.85
N PRO A 446 -12.65 -27.31 14.55
CA PRO A 446 -12.78 -28.49 15.40
C PRO A 446 -11.52 -29.36 15.41
N TYR A 447 -10.77 -29.42 14.31
CA TYR A 447 -9.54 -30.20 14.23
C TYR A 447 -8.46 -29.66 15.17
N GLU A 448 -8.20 -28.34 15.11
CA GLU A 448 -7.22 -27.69 15.98
C GLU A 448 -7.68 -27.70 17.44
N ALA A 449 -8.98 -27.58 17.69
CA ALA A 449 -9.54 -27.74 19.03
C ALA A 449 -9.27 -29.15 19.59
N ALA A 450 -9.43 -30.20 18.79
CA ALA A 450 -9.18 -31.58 19.20
C ALA A 450 -7.73 -31.77 19.67
N LEU A 451 -6.76 -31.24 18.91
CA LEU A 451 -5.34 -31.27 19.28
C LEU A 451 -5.10 -30.58 20.64
N MET A 452 -5.74 -29.44 20.89
CA MET A 452 -5.56 -28.69 22.12
C MET A 452 -6.28 -29.32 23.32
N PHE A 453 -7.45 -29.93 23.14
CA PHE A 453 -8.11 -30.74 24.19
C PHE A 453 -7.26 -31.97 24.55
N GLN A 454 -6.74 -32.67 23.54
CA GLN A 454 -5.85 -33.82 23.75
C GLN A 454 -4.60 -33.40 24.52
N ARG A 455 -3.99 -32.27 24.14
CA ARG A 455 -2.85 -31.70 24.86
C ARG A 455 -3.19 -31.27 26.29
N GLY A 456 -4.43 -30.84 26.53
CA GLY A 456 -4.96 -30.53 27.85
C GLY A 456 -5.32 -31.75 28.70
N GLY A 457 -5.23 -32.97 28.15
CA GLY A 457 -5.62 -34.21 28.82
C GLY A 457 -7.11 -34.53 28.76
N ASP A 458 -7.92 -33.71 28.09
CA ASP A 458 -9.36 -33.92 27.95
C ASP A 458 -9.66 -34.75 26.69
N LEU A 459 -9.44 -36.07 26.82
CA LEU A 459 -9.54 -36.99 25.68
C LEU A 459 -10.99 -37.15 25.18
N SER A 460 -12.00 -37.03 26.05
CA SER A 460 -13.40 -37.19 25.66
C SER A 460 -13.87 -36.05 24.77
N ARG A 461 -13.55 -34.79 25.12
CA ARG A 461 -13.85 -33.64 24.24
C ARG A 461 -12.98 -33.65 22.98
N ALA A 462 -11.72 -34.05 23.07
CA ALA A 462 -10.87 -34.21 21.89
C ALA A 462 -11.47 -35.20 20.87
N LEU A 463 -11.99 -36.33 21.34
CA LEU A 463 -12.66 -37.34 20.50
C LEU A 463 -13.86 -36.74 19.77
N GLN A 464 -14.74 -36.03 20.48
CA GLN A 464 -15.90 -35.36 19.89
C GLN A 464 -15.48 -34.32 18.83
N CYS A 465 -14.36 -33.62 19.06
CA CYS A 465 -13.84 -32.64 18.11
C CYS A 465 -13.26 -33.31 16.86
N TYR A 466 -12.53 -34.42 16.98
CA TYR A 466 -12.07 -35.19 15.81
C TYR A 466 -13.23 -35.78 15.02
N GLN A 467 -14.27 -36.29 15.71
CA GLN A 467 -15.51 -36.71 15.06
C GLN A 467 -16.15 -35.56 14.26
N ALA A 468 -16.28 -34.37 14.85
CA ALA A 468 -16.84 -33.21 14.16
C ALA A 468 -15.97 -32.73 12.99
N ALA A 469 -14.64 -32.89 13.10
CA ALA A 469 -13.69 -32.57 12.04
C ALA A 469 -13.74 -33.58 10.87
N GLY A 470 -14.19 -34.82 11.11
CA GLY A 470 -14.19 -35.89 10.12
C GLY A 470 -12.86 -36.66 10.05
N ASP A 471 -11.92 -36.45 10.99
CA ASP A 471 -10.68 -37.24 11.05
C ASP A 471 -10.91 -38.54 11.82
N TRP A 472 -11.39 -39.55 11.09
CA TRP A 472 -11.70 -40.86 11.64
C TRP A 472 -10.47 -41.59 12.18
N ARG A 473 -9.28 -41.36 11.61
CA ARG A 473 -8.04 -42.02 12.05
C ARG A 473 -7.62 -41.55 13.43
N GLN A 474 -7.64 -40.24 13.65
CA GLN A 474 -7.33 -39.67 14.96
C GLN A 474 -8.40 -40.01 16.00
N ALA A 475 -9.69 -39.98 15.62
CA ALA A 475 -10.78 -40.38 16.50
C ALA A 475 -10.63 -41.83 16.98
N LEU A 476 -10.32 -42.77 16.09
CA LEU A 476 -10.11 -44.19 16.46
C LEU A 476 -8.82 -44.43 17.25
N THR A 477 -7.74 -43.72 16.91
CA THR A 477 -6.49 -43.79 17.68
C THR A 477 -6.73 -43.35 19.13
N LEU A 478 -7.51 -42.30 19.32
CA LEU A 478 -7.88 -41.80 20.64
C LEU A 478 -8.85 -42.74 21.35
N ALA A 479 -9.85 -43.30 20.66
CA ALA A 479 -10.76 -44.31 21.22
C ALA A 479 -10.00 -45.56 21.73
N ASN A 480 -8.99 -46.01 20.98
CA ASN A 480 -8.12 -47.11 21.41
C ASN A 480 -7.30 -46.74 22.66
N THR A 481 -6.78 -45.50 22.71
CA THR A 481 -6.07 -44.98 23.90
C THR A 481 -7.01 -44.92 25.12
N MET A 482 -8.30 -44.65 24.90
CA MET A 482 -9.35 -44.66 25.92
C MET A 482 -9.90 -46.06 26.23
N GLN A 483 -9.35 -47.13 25.63
CA GLN A 483 -9.76 -48.53 25.82
C GLN A 483 -11.24 -48.81 25.52
N TYR A 484 -11.76 -48.23 24.43
CA TYR A 484 -13.13 -48.50 23.99
C TYR A 484 -13.32 -49.99 23.67
N SER A 485 -14.47 -50.55 24.05
CA SER A 485 -14.84 -51.91 23.67
C SER A 485 -15.10 -52.00 22.17
N GLU A 486 -15.03 -53.21 21.61
CA GLU A 486 -15.29 -53.44 20.18
C GLU A 486 -16.65 -52.90 19.75
N SER A 487 -17.69 -53.05 20.58
CA SER A 487 -19.02 -52.49 20.33
C SER A 487 -19.02 -50.95 20.26
N GLN A 488 -18.28 -50.27 21.15
CA GLN A 488 -18.17 -48.81 21.16
C GLN A 488 -17.39 -48.30 19.94
N VAL A 489 -16.38 -49.04 19.50
CA VAL A 489 -15.64 -48.72 18.28
C VAL A 489 -16.53 -48.84 17.04
N HIS A 490 -17.38 -49.86 16.97
CA HIS A 490 -18.35 -50.00 15.88
C HIS A 490 -19.36 -48.85 15.84
N GLU A 491 -19.90 -48.45 17.00
CA GLU A 491 -20.82 -47.29 17.09
C GLU A 491 -20.12 -45.99 16.67
N LEU A 492 -18.89 -45.77 17.11
CA LEU A 492 -18.06 -44.65 16.70
C LEU A 492 -17.81 -44.63 15.18
N CYS A 493 -17.51 -45.78 14.58
CA CYS A 493 -17.31 -45.90 13.13
C CYS A 493 -18.56 -45.48 12.36
N ARG A 494 -19.76 -45.88 12.81
CA ARG A 494 -21.02 -45.48 12.16
C ARG A 494 -21.22 -43.97 12.19
N LEU A 495 -20.98 -43.31 13.33
CA LEU A 495 -21.06 -41.85 13.44
C LEU A 495 -20.04 -41.13 12.53
N LEU A 496 -18.82 -41.68 12.42
CA LEU A 496 -17.78 -41.13 11.55
C LEU A 496 -18.12 -41.28 10.06
N VAL A 497 -18.71 -42.41 9.67
CA VAL A 497 -19.18 -42.67 8.29
C VAL A 497 -20.25 -41.66 7.90
N GLU A 498 -21.22 -41.39 8.76
CA GLU A 498 -22.23 -40.35 8.53
C GLU A 498 -21.58 -38.97 8.32
N ARG A 499 -20.64 -38.60 9.20
CA ARG A 499 -19.92 -37.32 9.07
C ARG A 499 -19.10 -37.22 7.78
N LEU A 500 -18.38 -38.27 7.42
CA LEU A 500 -17.58 -38.32 6.19
C LEU A 500 -18.49 -38.22 4.95
N ALA A 501 -19.66 -38.86 4.98
CA ALA A 501 -20.65 -38.77 3.91
C ALA A 501 -21.24 -37.35 3.77
N GLU A 502 -21.48 -36.64 4.88
CA GLU A 502 -21.88 -35.23 4.87
C GLU A 502 -20.81 -34.31 4.28
N GLN A 503 -19.53 -34.65 4.47
CA GLN A 503 -18.38 -33.91 3.91
C GLN A 503 -18.01 -34.37 2.48
N HIS A 504 -18.79 -35.26 1.86
CA HIS A 504 -18.54 -35.86 0.55
C HIS A 504 -17.26 -36.72 0.43
N HIS A 505 -16.68 -37.16 1.55
CA HIS A 505 -15.54 -38.07 1.60
C HIS A 505 -15.98 -39.54 1.53
N TYR A 506 -16.72 -39.92 0.47
CA TYR A 506 -17.34 -41.24 0.33
C TYR A 506 -16.34 -42.40 0.29
N GLY A 507 -15.16 -42.20 -0.31
CA GLY A 507 -14.12 -43.23 -0.38
C GLY A 507 -13.56 -43.61 0.99
N GLU A 508 -13.34 -42.61 1.86
CA GLU A 508 -12.90 -42.86 3.24
C GLU A 508 -14.00 -43.50 4.08
N ALA A 509 -15.25 -43.05 3.92
CA ALA A 509 -16.41 -43.65 4.58
C ALA A 509 -16.55 -45.14 4.23
N ALA A 510 -16.41 -45.47 2.94
CA ALA A 510 -16.44 -46.86 2.47
C ALA A 510 -15.26 -47.68 2.98
N GLN A 511 -14.08 -47.08 3.13
CA GLN A 511 -12.91 -47.73 3.74
C GLN A 511 -13.19 -48.09 5.21
N VAL A 512 -13.77 -47.18 5.99
CA VAL A 512 -14.15 -47.44 7.39
C VAL A 512 -15.18 -48.57 7.48
N LEU A 513 -16.22 -48.56 6.64
CA LEU A 513 -17.24 -49.61 6.62
C LEU A 513 -16.66 -50.98 6.26
N SER A 514 -15.81 -51.06 5.24
CA SER A 514 -15.24 -52.33 4.78
C SER A 514 -14.18 -52.89 5.74
N GLN A 515 -13.27 -52.06 6.23
CA GLN A 515 -12.10 -52.51 7.00
C GLN A 515 -12.39 -52.65 8.51
N LEU A 516 -13.26 -51.81 9.06
CA LEU A 516 -13.47 -51.73 10.51
C LEU A 516 -14.82 -52.27 10.96
N VAL A 517 -15.89 -51.97 10.21
CA VAL A 517 -17.25 -52.46 10.53
C VAL A 517 -17.51 -53.84 9.90
N GLY A 518 -16.82 -54.17 8.81
CA GLY A 518 -17.03 -55.41 8.06
C GLY A 518 -18.30 -55.42 7.23
N ASP A 519 -18.95 -54.27 7.02
CA ASP A 519 -20.16 -54.15 6.20
C ASP A 519 -19.81 -53.81 4.75
N LEU A 520 -19.63 -54.86 3.95
CA LEU A 520 -19.29 -54.72 2.53
C LEU A 520 -20.44 -54.10 1.73
N GLU A 521 -21.69 -54.40 2.07
CA GLU A 521 -22.85 -53.94 1.31
C GLU A 521 -23.06 -52.44 1.48
N GLU A 522 -23.02 -51.93 2.71
CA GLU A 522 -23.05 -50.49 2.97
C GLU A 522 -21.80 -49.79 2.38
N SER A 523 -20.63 -50.42 2.43
CA SER A 523 -19.41 -49.88 1.81
C SER A 523 -19.57 -49.68 0.30
N VAL A 524 -20.09 -50.68 -0.42
CA VAL A 524 -20.37 -50.57 -1.86
C VAL A 524 -21.44 -49.52 -2.13
N ALA A 525 -22.51 -49.46 -1.32
CA ALA A 525 -23.54 -48.44 -1.44
C ALA A 525 -22.97 -47.02 -1.26
N MET A 526 -22.03 -46.81 -0.33
CA MET A 526 -21.34 -45.52 -0.15
C MET A 526 -20.48 -45.15 -1.36
N LEU A 527 -19.73 -46.10 -1.93
CA LEU A 527 -18.94 -45.85 -3.14
C LEU A 527 -19.82 -45.51 -4.35
N VAL A 528 -20.96 -46.18 -4.50
CA VAL A 528 -21.97 -45.88 -5.52
C VAL A 528 -22.53 -44.46 -5.34
N ARG A 529 -22.86 -44.08 -4.10
CA ARG A 529 -23.32 -42.73 -3.75
C ARG A 529 -22.28 -41.65 -4.07
N GLY A 530 -20.99 -41.96 -3.94
CA GLY A 530 -19.89 -41.08 -4.32
C GLY A 530 -19.44 -41.18 -5.79
N HIS A 531 -20.15 -41.96 -6.62
CA HIS A 531 -19.83 -42.19 -8.03
C HIS A 531 -18.41 -42.77 -8.27
N MET A 532 -17.87 -43.50 -7.28
CA MET A 532 -16.55 -44.14 -7.34
C MET A 532 -16.65 -45.54 -7.96
N TRP A 533 -17.16 -45.61 -9.20
CA TRP A 533 -17.55 -46.84 -9.88
C TRP A 533 -16.47 -47.94 -9.97
N PRO A 534 -15.21 -47.64 -10.31
CA PRO A 534 -14.18 -48.68 -10.40
C PRO A 534 -13.89 -49.29 -9.02
N GLN A 535 -13.91 -48.47 -7.97
CA GLN A 535 -13.70 -48.92 -6.60
C GLN A 535 -14.88 -49.74 -6.10
N ALA A 536 -16.12 -49.33 -6.40
CA ALA A 536 -17.33 -50.07 -6.05
C ALA A 536 -17.33 -51.47 -6.69
N THR A 537 -17.02 -51.54 -7.99
CA THR A 537 -16.96 -52.80 -8.75
C THR A 537 -15.85 -53.71 -8.22
N TRP A 538 -14.68 -53.14 -7.95
CA TRP A 538 -13.57 -53.90 -7.39
C TRP A 538 -13.89 -54.44 -5.98
N SER A 539 -14.50 -53.62 -5.12
CA SER A 539 -14.90 -54.00 -3.76
C SER A 539 -15.91 -55.16 -3.78
N ALA A 540 -16.95 -55.08 -4.62
CA ALA A 540 -17.95 -56.13 -4.77
C ALA A 540 -17.34 -57.47 -5.26
N LEU A 541 -16.46 -57.42 -6.27
CA LEU A 541 -15.80 -58.62 -6.81
C LEU A 541 -14.78 -59.21 -5.83
N SER A 542 -13.98 -58.38 -5.18
CA SER A 542 -12.99 -58.81 -4.18
C SER A 542 -13.64 -59.50 -3.00
N GLY A 543 -14.79 -58.99 -2.56
CA GLY A 543 -15.60 -59.58 -1.49
C GLY A 543 -16.48 -60.75 -1.93
N GLN A 544 -16.32 -61.26 -3.17
CA GLN A 544 -17.11 -62.36 -3.74
C GLN A 544 -18.64 -62.13 -3.75
N ARG A 545 -19.07 -60.86 -3.70
CA ARG A 545 -20.48 -60.44 -3.71
C ARG A 545 -20.85 -59.83 -5.05
N SER A 546 -20.79 -60.66 -6.09
CA SER A 546 -21.15 -60.24 -7.46
C SER A 546 -22.62 -59.83 -7.62
N ASP A 547 -23.49 -60.24 -6.70
CA ASP A 547 -24.88 -59.80 -6.59
C ASP A 547 -25.00 -58.27 -6.45
N LEU A 548 -24.08 -57.62 -5.74
CA LEU A 548 -24.08 -56.17 -5.52
C LEU A 548 -23.89 -55.36 -6.82
N ILE A 549 -23.35 -55.99 -7.86
CA ILE A 549 -23.23 -55.39 -9.18
C ILE A 549 -24.62 -55.16 -9.77
N GLU A 550 -25.50 -56.14 -9.67
CA GLU A 550 -26.88 -56.06 -10.19
C GLU A 550 -27.78 -55.21 -9.29
N THR A 551 -27.62 -55.28 -7.97
CA THR A 551 -28.53 -54.62 -7.02
C THR A 551 -28.18 -53.16 -6.73
N HIS A 552 -26.90 -52.78 -6.73
CA HIS A 552 -26.46 -51.42 -6.37
C HIS A 552 -25.75 -50.70 -7.52
N ILE A 553 -24.76 -51.34 -8.14
CA ILE A 553 -23.90 -50.65 -9.12
C ILE A 553 -24.66 -50.33 -10.41
N LYS A 554 -25.34 -51.31 -11.03
CA LYS A 554 -26.10 -51.06 -12.27
C LYS A 554 -27.26 -50.07 -12.09
N PRO A 555 -28.07 -50.13 -11.01
CA PRO A 555 -29.06 -49.10 -10.72
C PRO A 555 -28.40 -47.73 -10.53
N GLY A 556 -27.34 -47.63 -9.72
CA GLY A 556 -26.62 -46.38 -9.51
C GLY A 556 -26.02 -45.77 -10.79
N LEU A 557 -25.50 -46.60 -11.70
CA LEU A 557 -25.04 -46.15 -13.03
C LEU A 557 -26.19 -45.58 -13.86
N SER A 558 -27.39 -46.17 -13.75
CA SER A 558 -28.58 -45.70 -14.47
C SER A 558 -29.05 -44.35 -13.92
N ASP A 559 -29.11 -44.21 -12.60
CA ASP A 559 -29.50 -42.96 -11.94
C ASP A 559 -28.51 -41.84 -12.25
N HIS A 560 -27.20 -42.14 -12.24
CA HIS A 560 -26.16 -41.17 -12.58
C HIS A 560 -26.20 -40.77 -14.07
N LEU A 561 -26.50 -41.73 -14.97
CA LEU A 561 -26.72 -41.46 -16.39
C LEU A 561 -27.91 -40.51 -16.58
N GLU A 562 -29.03 -40.76 -15.92
CA GLU A 562 -30.22 -39.90 -16.00
C GLU A 562 -29.91 -38.49 -15.45
N LEU A 563 -29.20 -38.42 -14.32
CA LEU A 563 -28.76 -37.15 -13.73
C LEU A 563 -27.89 -36.33 -14.69
N LEU A 564 -26.82 -36.92 -15.25
CA LEU A 564 -25.92 -36.20 -16.16
C LEU A 564 -26.62 -35.82 -17.47
N THR A 565 -27.48 -36.69 -18.01
CA THR A 565 -28.27 -36.39 -19.22
C THR A 565 -29.19 -35.19 -18.98
N SER A 566 -29.89 -35.17 -17.85
CA SER A 566 -30.76 -34.06 -17.45
C SER A 566 -29.99 -32.76 -17.19
N GLN A 567 -28.81 -32.83 -16.54
CA GLN A 567 -27.95 -31.68 -16.33
C GLN A 567 -27.44 -31.08 -17.65
N LEU A 568 -27.04 -31.91 -18.62
CA LEU A 568 -26.61 -31.47 -19.93
C LEU A 568 -27.75 -30.85 -20.75
N ALA A 569 -28.95 -31.44 -20.71
CA ALA A 569 -30.13 -30.87 -21.34
C ALA A 569 -30.47 -29.49 -20.75
N THR A 570 -30.48 -29.37 -19.43
CA THR A 570 -30.72 -28.10 -18.73
C THR A 570 -29.66 -27.05 -19.06
N ALA A 571 -28.38 -27.42 -19.05
CA ALA A 571 -27.28 -26.52 -19.40
C ALA A 571 -27.41 -26.02 -20.84
N ARG A 572 -27.81 -26.89 -21.77
CA ARG A 572 -28.07 -26.53 -23.17
C ARG A 572 -29.19 -25.50 -23.30
N GLU A 573 -30.31 -25.73 -22.64
CA GLU A 573 -31.47 -24.83 -22.68
C GLU A 573 -31.14 -23.47 -22.05
N GLN A 574 -30.56 -23.46 -20.84
CA GLN A 574 -30.20 -22.24 -20.14
C GLN A 574 -29.16 -21.42 -20.92
N PHE A 575 -28.14 -22.07 -21.48
CA PHE A 575 -27.14 -21.40 -22.31
C PHE A 575 -27.78 -20.74 -23.53
N GLY A 576 -28.68 -21.46 -24.23
CA GLY A 576 -29.44 -20.91 -25.36
C GLY A 576 -30.28 -19.69 -24.98
N MET A 577 -31.01 -19.78 -23.87
CA MET A 577 -31.85 -18.68 -23.36
C MET A 577 -31.04 -17.44 -23.00
N TYR A 578 -29.96 -17.58 -22.22
CA TYR A 578 -29.14 -16.45 -21.79
C TYR A 578 -28.37 -15.83 -22.96
N LYS A 579 -27.89 -16.64 -23.91
CA LYS A 579 -27.26 -16.14 -25.13
C LYS A 579 -28.24 -15.30 -25.96
N ALA A 580 -29.45 -15.82 -26.20
CA ALA A 580 -30.48 -15.10 -26.95
C ALA A 580 -30.86 -13.77 -26.25
N ARG A 581 -30.98 -13.78 -24.92
CA ARG A 581 -31.28 -12.58 -24.14
C ARG A 581 -30.16 -11.55 -24.20
N LEU A 582 -28.90 -11.98 -24.11
CA LEU A 582 -27.74 -11.09 -24.19
C LEU A 582 -27.69 -10.34 -25.54
N ALA A 583 -28.05 -11.02 -26.63
CA ALA A 583 -28.16 -10.39 -27.95
C ALA A 583 -29.20 -9.26 -27.98
N VAL A 584 -30.38 -9.49 -27.38
CA VAL A 584 -31.45 -8.48 -27.27
C VAL A 584 -31.04 -7.27 -26.42
N VAL A 585 -30.36 -7.51 -25.29
CA VAL A 585 -29.88 -6.43 -24.41
C VAL A 585 -28.88 -5.53 -25.15
N ARG A 586 -27.95 -6.13 -25.90
CA ARG A 586 -26.94 -5.39 -26.66
C ARG A 586 -27.55 -4.57 -27.80
N SER A 587 -28.49 -5.14 -28.56
CA SER A 587 -29.18 -4.39 -29.63
C SER A 587 -29.98 -3.21 -29.08
N THR A 588 -30.60 -3.37 -27.90
CA THR A 588 -31.38 -2.30 -27.25
C THR A 588 -30.49 -1.16 -26.73
N GLN A 589 -29.28 -1.49 -26.23
CA GLN A 589 -28.31 -0.47 -25.78
C GLN A 589 -27.76 0.36 -26.94
N GLN A 590 -27.55 -0.23 -28.13
CA GLN A 590 -27.08 0.48 -29.32
C GLN A 590 -28.12 1.50 -29.83
N LEU A 591 -29.41 1.14 -29.84
CA LEU A 591 -30.49 2.05 -30.26
C LEU A 591 -30.62 3.31 -29.37
N HIS A 592 -30.31 3.20 -28.07
CA HIS A 592 -30.35 4.35 -27.16
C HIS A 592 -29.17 5.33 -27.31
N PHE A 593 -28.09 4.93 -27.99
CA PHE A 593 -26.96 5.81 -28.29
C PHE A 593 -27.22 6.67 -29.54
N GLU A 594 -27.97 6.16 -30.52
CA GLU A 594 -28.26 6.86 -31.78
C GLU A 594 -29.28 8.00 -31.60
N ASP A 595 -30.18 7.93 -30.62
CA ASP A 595 -31.21 8.96 -30.36
C ASP A 595 -30.69 10.26 -29.69
N LYS A 596 -29.40 10.38 -29.35
CA LYS A 596 -28.83 11.51 -28.58
C LYS A 596 -27.89 12.45 -29.35
N GLU A 597 -27.68 12.26 -30.65
CA GLU A 597 -26.82 13.13 -31.45
C GLU A 597 -27.49 14.43 -31.96
N GLY A 598 -28.75 14.70 -31.60
CA GLY A 598 -29.50 15.87 -32.06
C GLY A 598 -29.98 16.80 -30.95
N ASP A 599 -29.09 17.45 -30.20
CA ASP A 599 -29.38 18.81 -29.68
C ASP A 599 -28.14 19.49 -29.08
N THR A 600 -27.74 20.61 -29.69
CA THR A 600 -26.65 21.50 -29.28
C THR A 600 -27.19 22.74 -28.56
N ILE A 601 -27.03 22.88 -27.23
CA ILE A 601 -27.01 24.20 -26.54
C ILE A 601 -26.15 24.14 -25.24
N PRO A 602 -25.70 25.27 -24.66
CA PRO A 602 -24.29 25.56 -24.37
C PRO A 602 -23.95 25.61 -22.86
N ALA A 603 -22.65 25.60 -22.57
CA ALA A 603 -22.09 25.78 -21.24
C ALA A 603 -22.24 27.23 -20.76
N ASP A 604 -23.08 27.46 -19.74
CA ASP A 604 -22.80 28.28 -18.55
C ASP A 604 -24.08 28.44 -17.72
N SER A 605 -24.09 27.88 -16.50
CA SER A 605 -24.91 28.35 -15.38
C SER A 605 -24.66 27.48 -14.15
N ASP A 606 -23.70 27.93 -13.36
CA ASP A 606 -23.49 27.52 -11.97
C ASP A 606 -24.74 27.90 -11.14
N LEU A 607 -25.56 26.93 -10.72
CA LEU A 607 -26.51 27.12 -9.62
C LEU A 607 -26.81 25.75 -8.96
N PHE A 608 -25.99 25.40 -7.97
CA PHE A 608 -26.30 24.32 -7.03
C PHE A 608 -27.45 24.75 -6.11
N SER A 609 -28.57 24.02 -6.14
CA SER A 609 -29.52 23.95 -5.03
C SER A 609 -29.78 22.49 -4.68
N ASP A 610 -29.44 22.14 -3.43
CA ASP A 610 -29.79 20.89 -2.78
C ASP A 610 -31.32 20.77 -2.65
N THR A 611 -31.80 19.52 -2.75
CA THR A 611 -33.19 19.03 -2.62
C THR A 611 -34.02 19.01 -3.91
N THR A 612 -33.91 17.91 -4.67
CA THR A 612 -35.05 17.10 -5.14
C THR A 612 -34.57 15.91 -5.97
N SER A 613 -35.39 14.86 -5.97
CA SER A 613 -35.10 13.48 -6.34
C SER A 613 -35.51 13.12 -7.77
N VAL A 614 -34.79 12.14 -8.35
CA VAL A 614 -35.19 11.17 -9.40
C VAL A 614 -35.14 11.63 -10.86
N MET A 615 -34.34 10.86 -11.61
CA MET A 615 -34.31 10.61 -13.05
C MET A 615 -33.53 11.54 -13.99
N THR A 616 -32.44 10.94 -14.50
CA THR A 616 -31.95 10.95 -15.89
C THR A 616 -30.92 12.02 -16.29
N SER A 617 -29.87 11.53 -17.00
CA SER A 617 -28.67 12.20 -17.56
C SER A 617 -27.51 12.36 -16.54
N THR A 618 -26.26 11.97 -16.77
CA THR A 618 -25.44 11.69 -17.97
C THR A 618 -24.24 10.80 -17.57
N ILE A 619 -23.96 9.73 -18.32
CA ILE A 619 -22.74 8.91 -18.19
C ILE A 619 -21.82 9.28 -19.35
N ALA A 620 -20.97 10.29 -19.16
CA ALA A 620 -19.71 10.49 -19.89
C ALA A 620 -18.98 11.73 -19.33
N SER A 621 -18.29 11.58 -18.20
CA SER A 621 -17.10 12.37 -17.78
C SER A 621 -16.91 12.39 -16.25
N SER A 622 -16.81 11.21 -15.62
CA SER A 622 -16.39 11.11 -14.22
C SER A 622 -15.80 9.73 -13.89
N ARG A 623 -14.83 9.30 -14.70
CA ARG A 623 -13.96 8.13 -14.40
C ARG A 623 -12.57 8.59 -13.98
N SER A 624 -12.48 9.33 -12.88
CA SER A 624 -11.24 9.47 -12.09
C SER A 624 -11.53 10.32 -10.85
N ARG A 625 -12.02 9.68 -9.77
CA ARG A 625 -12.01 10.14 -8.36
C ARG A 625 -12.96 9.24 -7.54
N LEU A 626 -12.61 7.96 -7.42
CA LEU A 626 -13.08 7.14 -6.30
C LEU A 626 -11.84 6.85 -5.47
N SER A 627 -11.60 7.77 -4.54
CA SER A 627 -10.63 7.64 -3.46
C SER A 627 -11.04 6.47 -2.55
N ASP A 628 -10.04 5.68 -2.16
CA ASP A 628 -10.02 4.78 -1.01
C ASP A 628 -10.77 5.34 0.19
N ARG A 629 -11.96 4.80 0.47
CA ARG A 629 -12.62 4.94 1.77
C ARG A 629 -13.23 3.59 2.17
N SER A 630 -12.43 2.82 2.90
CA SER A 630 -12.69 1.50 3.47
C SER A 630 -13.60 1.55 4.71
N HIS A 631 -14.83 2.05 4.57
CA HIS A 631 -15.85 1.93 5.63
C HIS A 631 -17.24 1.62 5.05
N ARG A 632 -17.39 0.43 4.47
CA ARG A 632 -18.71 -0.10 4.11
C ARG A 632 -18.87 -1.50 4.70
N SER A 633 -19.96 -1.70 5.46
CA SER A 633 -20.24 -2.99 6.11
C SER A 633 -20.43 -4.10 5.06
N SER A 634 -19.99 -5.30 5.39
CA SER A 634 -20.11 -6.51 4.55
C SER A 634 -21.53 -6.75 4.03
N LYS A 635 -22.56 -6.33 4.80
CA LYS A 635 -23.98 -6.42 4.43
C LYS A 635 -24.32 -5.53 3.23
N ASN A 636 -23.81 -4.30 3.17
CA ASN A 636 -24.07 -3.40 2.04
C ASN A 636 -23.30 -3.83 0.79
N ARG A 637 -22.09 -4.38 0.95
CA ARG A 637 -21.32 -4.96 -0.17
C ARG A 637 -22.07 -6.13 -0.81
N ARG A 638 -22.53 -7.09 0.00
CA ARG A 638 -23.37 -8.21 -0.47
C ARG A 638 -24.66 -7.75 -1.15
N LYS A 639 -25.31 -6.68 -0.65
CA LYS A 639 -26.53 -6.14 -1.25
C LYS A 639 -26.26 -5.50 -2.62
N GLN A 640 -25.11 -4.87 -2.80
CA GLN A 640 -24.71 -4.27 -4.07
C GLN A 640 -24.23 -5.32 -5.09
N GLU A 641 -23.45 -6.31 -4.64
CA GLU A 641 -23.08 -7.49 -5.46
C GLU A 641 -24.33 -8.23 -5.97
N ARG A 642 -25.34 -8.45 -5.11
CA ARG A 642 -26.62 -9.07 -5.52
C ARG A 642 -27.38 -8.25 -6.57
N LYS A 643 -27.26 -6.93 -6.55
CA LYS A 643 -27.89 -6.05 -7.57
C LYS A 643 -27.14 -6.08 -8.90
N LEU A 644 -25.82 -6.25 -8.86
CA LEU A 644 -24.97 -6.38 -10.04
C LEU A 644 -25.15 -7.74 -10.74
N LEU A 645 -25.61 -8.76 -9.99
CA LEU A 645 -25.78 -10.14 -10.44
C LEU A 645 -27.24 -10.53 -10.69
N SER A 646 -28.13 -9.54 -10.83
CA SER A 646 -29.54 -9.82 -11.04
C SER A 646 -29.80 -10.18 -12.50
N LEU A 647 -30.25 -11.43 -12.73
CA LEU A 647 -30.74 -11.89 -14.04
C LEU A 647 -32.19 -11.40 -14.32
N LYS A 648 -32.68 -10.39 -13.59
CA LYS A 648 -34.02 -9.84 -13.81
C LYS A 648 -33.99 -8.99 -15.08
N GLU A 649 -34.91 -9.30 -15.99
CA GLU A 649 -35.10 -8.54 -17.22
C GLU A 649 -35.36 -7.05 -16.92
N GLY A 650 -34.62 -6.17 -17.61
CA GLY A 650 -34.68 -4.71 -17.48
C GLY A 650 -33.83 -4.15 -16.34
N SER A 651 -32.95 -4.94 -15.73
CA SER A 651 -32.07 -4.43 -14.66
C SER A 651 -30.88 -3.63 -15.23
N PRO A 652 -30.35 -2.62 -14.49
CA PRO A 652 -29.30 -1.73 -15.01
C PRO A 652 -27.97 -2.40 -15.37
N HIS A 653 -27.73 -3.64 -14.90
CA HIS A 653 -26.49 -4.41 -15.12
C HIS A 653 -26.81 -5.82 -15.66
N GLU A 654 -27.92 -5.95 -16.37
CA GLU A 654 -28.41 -7.23 -16.91
C GLU A 654 -27.39 -7.87 -17.86
N ASP A 655 -26.68 -7.07 -18.65
CA ASP A 655 -25.60 -7.49 -19.56
C ASP A 655 -24.46 -8.21 -18.83
N LEU A 656 -23.94 -7.62 -17.76
CA LEU A 656 -22.86 -8.18 -16.94
C LEU A 656 -23.32 -9.45 -16.19
N ALA A 657 -24.56 -9.45 -15.69
CA ALA A 657 -25.14 -10.61 -15.02
C ALA A 657 -25.27 -11.81 -15.99
N LEU A 658 -25.71 -11.57 -17.23
CA LEU A 658 -25.82 -12.60 -18.27
C LEU A 658 -24.45 -13.12 -18.71
N ILE A 659 -23.46 -12.25 -18.92
CA ILE A 659 -22.09 -12.67 -19.26
C ILE A 659 -21.51 -13.59 -18.18
N ARG A 660 -21.70 -13.25 -16.90
CA ARG A 660 -21.24 -14.09 -15.80
C ARG A 660 -22.00 -15.42 -15.71
N ALA A 661 -23.32 -15.41 -15.88
CA ALA A 661 -24.10 -16.65 -15.88
C ALA A 661 -23.69 -17.58 -17.03
N LEU A 662 -23.38 -17.03 -18.21
CA LEU A 662 -22.83 -17.79 -19.33
C LEU A 662 -21.43 -18.34 -19.03
N HIS A 663 -20.55 -17.55 -18.40
CA HIS A 663 -19.23 -18.01 -17.94
C HIS A 663 -19.33 -19.17 -16.93
N ASP A 664 -20.18 -19.02 -15.93
CA ASP A 664 -20.41 -20.04 -14.89
C ASP A 664 -20.97 -21.34 -15.50
N LEU A 665 -21.88 -21.24 -16.47
CA LEU A 665 -22.42 -22.39 -17.21
C LEU A 665 -21.34 -23.09 -18.04
N VAL A 666 -20.55 -22.35 -18.82
CA VAL A 666 -19.45 -22.92 -19.62
C VAL A 666 -18.47 -23.67 -18.72
N THR A 667 -18.05 -23.04 -17.62
CA THR A 667 -17.08 -23.63 -16.70
C THR A 667 -17.63 -24.87 -16.00
N ARG A 668 -18.90 -24.83 -15.54
CA ARG A 668 -19.54 -25.98 -14.91
C ARG A 668 -19.70 -27.15 -15.89
N THR A 669 -20.13 -26.90 -17.12
CA THR A 669 -20.28 -27.94 -18.13
C THR A 669 -18.93 -28.53 -18.56
N ASP A 670 -17.87 -27.72 -18.55
CA ASP A 670 -16.51 -28.22 -18.82
C ASP A 670 -16.02 -29.18 -17.73
N ASN A 671 -16.28 -28.88 -16.46
CA ASN A 671 -15.92 -29.75 -15.33
C ASN A 671 -16.63 -31.11 -15.35
N LEU A 672 -17.79 -31.24 -16.03
CA LEU A 672 -18.48 -32.52 -16.18
C LEU A 672 -17.73 -33.53 -17.09
N ARG A 673 -16.68 -33.11 -17.82
CA ARG A 673 -15.93 -34.00 -18.71
C ARG A 673 -15.36 -35.21 -17.99
N ASP A 674 -14.77 -35.00 -16.81
CA ASP A 674 -14.14 -36.08 -16.05
C ASP A 674 -15.18 -37.06 -15.50
N GLU A 675 -16.29 -36.55 -14.98
CA GLU A 675 -17.41 -37.35 -14.49
C GLU A 675 -18.07 -38.17 -15.61
N VAL A 676 -18.38 -37.53 -16.75
CA VAL A 676 -18.94 -38.21 -17.94
C VAL A 676 -17.98 -39.25 -18.48
N ARG A 677 -16.67 -38.98 -18.52
CA ARG A 677 -15.65 -39.95 -18.94
C ARG A 677 -15.69 -41.18 -18.03
N CYS A 678 -15.62 -40.98 -16.71
CA CYS A 678 -15.66 -42.07 -15.74
C CYS A 678 -16.94 -42.91 -15.86
N LEU A 679 -18.10 -42.27 -16.03
CA LEU A 679 -19.36 -42.99 -16.22
C LEU A 679 -19.38 -43.76 -17.55
N CYS A 680 -18.99 -43.14 -18.66
CA CYS A 680 -18.95 -43.79 -19.98
C CYS A 680 -18.04 -45.01 -19.98
N THR A 681 -16.85 -44.92 -19.35
CA THR A 681 -15.94 -46.07 -19.26
C THR A 681 -16.57 -47.26 -18.56
N GLU A 682 -17.37 -47.02 -17.53
CA GLU A 682 -18.01 -48.08 -16.76
C GLU A 682 -19.27 -48.62 -17.45
N LEU A 683 -20.05 -47.75 -18.09
CA LEU A 683 -21.15 -48.20 -18.97
C LEU A 683 -20.65 -49.13 -20.08
N LEU A 684 -19.48 -48.86 -20.67
CA LEU A 684 -18.85 -49.76 -21.65
C LEU A 684 -18.46 -51.11 -21.03
N ARG A 685 -17.91 -51.12 -19.80
CA ARG A 685 -17.60 -52.38 -19.08
C ARG A 685 -18.84 -53.25 -18.86
N PHE A 686 -20.00 -52.61 -18.67
CA PHE A 686 -21.30 -53.30 -18.52
C PHE A 686 -22.07 -53.47 -19.83
N HIS A 687 -21.42 -53.32 -21.00
CA HIS A 687 -22.02 -53.51 -22.33
C HIS A 687 -23.22 -52.59 -22.63
N ARG A 688 -23.22 -51.37 -22.06
CA ARG A 688 -24.23 -50.31 -22.30
C ARG A 688 -23.72 -49.28 -23.30
N ASP A 689 -23.18 -49.75 -24.44
CA ASP A 689 -22.46 -48.92 -25.42
C ASP A 689 -23.30 -47.79 -26.01
N LYS A 690 -24.59 -48.05 -26.25
CA LYS A 690 -25.51 -47.07 -26.86
C LYS A 690 -25.71 -45.84 -25.98
N GLU A 691 -25.83 -46.06 -24.67
CA GLU A 691 -26.08 -45.01 -23.70
C GLU A 691 -24.82 -44.20 -23.43
N ALA A 692 -23.67 -44.87 -23.28
CA ALA A 692 -22.37 -44.21 -23.19
C ALA A 692 -22.11 -43.32 -24.41
N ALA A 693 -22.37 -43.84 -25.63
CA ALA A 693 -22.23 -43.09 -26.86
C ALA A 693 -23.20 -41.90 -26.96
N SER A 694 -24.42 -42.04 -26.43
CA SER A 694 -25.40 -40.94 -26.39
C SER A 694 -24.92 -39.82 -25.47
N LEU A 695 -24.58 -40.15 -24.21
CA LEU A 695 -24.13 -39.18 -23.22
C LEU A 695 -22.88 -38.43 -23.68
N GLN A 696 -21.89 -39.15 -24.23
CA GLN A 696 -20.68 -38.55 -24.78
C GLN A 696 -21.02 -37.60 -25.94
N ARG A 697 -21.93 -37.98 -26.84
CA ARG A 697 -22.35 -37.14 -27.96
C ARG A 697 -23.07 -35.88 -27.48
N ASP A 698 -23.91 -35.99 -26.47
CA ASP A 698 -24.65 -34.87 -25.90
C ASP A 698 -23.70 -33.85 -25.26
N LEU A 699 -22.74 -34.30 -24.44
CA LEU A 699 -21.70 -33.43 -23.88
C LEU A 699 -20.89 -32.72 -24.98
N VAL A 700 -20.42 -33.47 -25.98
CA VAL A 700 -19.64 -32.91 -27.09
C VAL A 700 -20.44 -31.86 -27.87
N ASN A 701 -21.73 -32.10 -28.11
CA ASN A 701 -22.59 -31.16 -28.80
C ASN A 701 -22.78 -29.86 -28.00
N VAL A 702 -23.00 -29.96 -26.69
CA VAL A 702 -23.14 -28.79 -25.81
C VAL A 702 -21.85 -27.98 -25.76
N LEU A 703 -20.70 -28.63 -25.56
CA LEU A 703 -19.40 -27.96 -25.53
C LEU A 703 -19.06 -27.27 -26.85
N LYS A 704 -19.33 -27.92 -28.00
CA LYS A 704 -19.14 -27.31 -29.32
C LYS A 704 -20.02 -26.07 -29.52
N ASN A 705 -21.27 -26.13 -29.08
CA ASN A 705 -22.19 -24.97 -29.14
C ASN A 705 -21.69 -23.81 -28.28
N MET A 706 -21.22 -24.10 -27.06
CA MET A 706 -20.63 -23.12 -26.16
C MET A 706 -19.37 -22.50 -26.76
N GLN A 707 -18.45 -23.31 -27.28
CA GLN A 707 -17.20 -22.86 -27.89
C GLN A 707 -17.44 -21.98 -29.13
N GLY A 708 -18.36 -22.38 -30.01
CA GLY A 708 -18.73 -21.59 -31.19
C GLY A 708 -19.37 -20.24 -30.84
N SER A 709 -19.90 -20.10 -29.63
CA SER A 709 -20.57 -18.88 -29.17
C SER A 709 -19.64 -17.92 -28.39
N LEU A 710 -18.38 -18.30 -28.11
CA LEU A 710 -17.47 -17.50 -27.27
C LEU A 710 -17.19 -16.12 -27.90
N ALA A 711 -16.91 -16.06 -29.21
CA ALA A 711 -16.60 -14.81 -29.89
C ALA A 711 -17.79 -13.83 -29.91
N GLU A 712 -19.02 -14.36 -29.90
CA GLU A 712 -20.25 -13.56 -29.84
C GLU A 712 -20.51 -13.03 -28.43
N ILE A 713 -20.14 -13.79 -27.39
CA ILE A 713 -20.37 -13.41 -25.99
C ILE A 713 -19.28 -12.46 -25.48
N TRP A 714 -18.00 -12.66 -25.83
CA TRP A 714 -16.87 -11.86 -25.38
C TRP A 714 -16.25 -11.05 -26.52
N THR A 715 -16.78 -9.84 -26.77
CA THR A 715 -16.32 -8.94 -27.83
C THR A 715 -15.01 -8.22 -27.47
N SER A 716 -14.21 -7.85 -28.49
CA SER A 716 -12.90 -7.20 -28.30
C SER A 716 -12.95 -5.89 -27.51
N GLU A 717 -14.06 -5.15 -27.58
CA GLU A 717 -14.26 -3.89 -26.83
C GLU A 717 -14.36 -4.11 -25.32
N LEU A 718 -14.90 -5.26 -24.91
CA LEU A 718 -15.06 -5.66 -23.51
C LEU A 718 -13.71 -6.03 -22.86
N VAL A 719 -12.79 -6.57 -23.65
CA VAL A 719 -11.44 -7.01 -23.22
C VAL A 719 -10.50 -5.80 -23.07
N SER A 720 -10.72 -4.72 -23.83
CA SER A 720 -9.91 -3.49 -23.77
C SER A 720 -10.33 -2.50 -22.67
N SER A 721 -11.50 -2.65 -22.05
CA SER A 721 -12.09 -1.66 -21.13
C SER A 721 -11.83 -1.95 -19.64
N GLY A 722 -10.55 -1.93 -19.25
CA GLY A 722 -10.09 -1.71 -17.86
C GLY A 722 -10.17 -2.90 -16.89
N PRO A 723 -9.46 -2.80 -15.73
CA PRO A 723 -9.12 -3.95 -14.88
C PRO A 723 -10.30 -4.64 -14.16
N HIS A 724 -11.49 -4.03 -14.14
CA HIS A 724 -12.68 -4.61 -13.50
C HIS A 724 -13.51 -5.54 -14.41
N LEU A 725 -13.36 -5.45 -15.75
CA LEU A 725 -14.03 -6.34 -16.71
C LEU A 725 -13.15 -7.51 -17.18
N ASN A 726 -11.83 -7.42 -16.99
CA ASN A 726 -10.85 -8.50 -17.22
C ASN A 726 -10.96 -9.68 -16.22
N VAL A 727 -12.10 -9.82 -15.55
CA VAL A 727 -12.39 -10.91 -14.60
C VAL A 727 -13.05 -12.09 -15.31
N PHE A 728 -13.72 -11.89 -16.45
CA PHE A 728 -14.50 -12.93 -17.13
C PHE A 728 -14.01 -13.12 -18.56
N GLY A 729 -12.75 -13.51 -18.77
CA GLY A 729 -12.25 -13.92 -20.09
C GLY A 729 -12.56 -15.40 -20.37
N PRO A 730 -12.47 -15.86 -21.64
CA PRO A 730 -12.62 -17.28 -21.99
C PRO A 730 -11.60 -18.20 -21.30
N GLU A 731 -10.47 -17.65 -20.82
CA GLU A 731 -9.40 -18.32 -20.08
C GLU A 731 -9.52 -18.17 -18.54
N ALA A 732 -10.54 -17.45 -18.03
CA ALA A 732 -10.66 -17.15 -16.61
C ALA A 732 -11.21 -18.37 -15.83
N THR A 733 -10.37 -18.98 -14.99
CA THR A 733 -10.80 -20.04 -14.06
C THR A 733 -11.51 -19.47 -12.85
N VAL A 734 -12.41 -20.24 -12.21
CA VAL A 734 -13.09 -19.85 -10.96
C VAL A 734 -12.08 -19.39 -9.89
N ASN A 735 -10.90 -20.03 -9.83
CA ASN A 735 -9.80 -19.66 -8.93
C ASN A 735 -9.16 -18.31 -9.27
N SER A 736 -9.02 -17.96 -10.56
CA SER A 736 -8.51 -16.64 -10.96
C SER A 736 -9.48 -15.49 -10.63
N ILE A 737 -10.79 -15.80 -10.62
CA ILE A 737 -11.86 -14.88 -10.26
C ILE A 737 -11.93 -14.71 -8.74
N THR A 738 -11.94 -15.81 -7.98
CA THR A 738 -11.95 -15.77 -6.51
C THR A 738 -10.65 -15.21 -5.93
N ALA A 739 -9.49 -15.50 -6.52
CA ALA A 739 -8.21 -14.93 -6.08
C ALA A 739 -8.13 -13.41 -6.29
N LYS A 740 -8.70 -12.86 -7.37
CA LYS A 740 -8.75 -11.40 -7.59
C LYS A 740 -9.78 -10.69 -6.70
N PHE A 741 -10.88 -11.36 -6.36
CA PHE A 741 -11.82 -10.86 -5.34
C PHE A 741 -11.25 -10.95 -3.92
N ALA A 742 -10.39 -11.94 -3.63
CA ALA A 742 -9.65 -12.05 -2.37
C ALA A 742 -8.51 -11.03 -2.28
N SER A 743 -7.76 -10.79 -3.37
CA SER A 743 -6.62 -9.86 -3.40
C SER A 743 -7.01 -8.38 -3.30
N SER A 744 -8.28 -8.05 -3.54
CA SER A 744 -8.84 -6.70 -3.34
C SER A 744 -9.31 -6.46 -1.89
N GLY A 745 -9.10 -7.40 -0.98
CA GLY A 745 -9.28 -7.24 0.46
C GLY A 745 -8.04 -7.67 1.21
N ASN A 746 -7.31 -6.71 1.78
CA ASN A 746 -6.27 -6.95 2.78
C ASN A 746 -6.80 -7.91 3.86
N LEU A 747 -6.28 -9.13 3.88
CA LEU A 747 -6.37 -10.07 4.99
C LEU A 747 -5.06 -10.86 5.05
N ASN A 748 -4.23 -10.46 6.01
CA ASN A 748 -3.28 -11.34 6.67
C ASN A 748 -3.99 -12.65 7.02
N THR A 749 -3.62 -13.72 6.34
CA THR A 749 -3.82 -15.10 6.80
C THR A 749 -2.51 -15.86 6.64
N SER A 750 -1.43 -15.28 7.19
CA SER A 750 -0.24 -16.03 7.58
C SER A 750 -0.46 -16.59 8.98
N HIS A 751 -1.02 -17.80 9.06
CA HIS A 751 -0.86 -18.66 10.23
C HIS A 751 -0.55 -20.07 9.74
N THR A 752 0.59 -20.19 9.07
CA THR A 752 1.39 -21.41 9.01
C THR A 752 1.98 -21.64 10.41
N LEU A 753 1.83 -22.86 10.92
CA LEU A 753 2.17 -23.23 12.30
C LEU A 753 3.65 -23.56 12.50
N LEU A 754 4.52 -23.26 11.52
CA LEU A 754 5.96 -23.50 11.56
C LEU A 754 6.67 -22.49 10.66
N ASP A 755 7.04 -21.32 11.20
CA ASP A 755 8.12 -20.50 10.67
C ASP A 755 9.26 -20.52 11.69
N GLY A 756 10.10 -21.55 11.55
CA GLY A 756 11.45 -21.58 12.07
C GLY A 756 12.37 -21.78 10.88
N ASN A 757 13.20 -20.78 10.59
CA ASN A 757 14.21 -20.76 9.53
C ASN A 757 14.89 -22.12 9.30
N GLU A 758 14.61 -22.80 8.18
CA GLU A 758 15.56 -23.71 7.52
C GLU A 758 15.27 -23.72 6.00
N GLU A 759 16.29 -23.39 5.20
CA GLU A 759 16.29 -23.50 3.74
C GLU A 759 16.08 -24.95 3.32
N PHE A 760 14.95 -25.27 2.67
CA PHE A 760 14.80 -26.55 1.97
C PHE A 760 15.15 -26.42 0.49
N LEU A 761 16.14 -27.22 0.11
CA LEU A 761 16.79 -27.33 -1.19
C LEU A 761 15.82 -27.74 -2.32
N SER A 762 16.11 -27.26 -3.53
CA SER A 762 15.32 -27.46 -4.75
C SER A 762 15.20 -28.92 -5.21
N GLU A 763 14.10 -29.23 -5.89
CA GLU A 763 13.65 -30.51 -6.49
C GLU A 763 14.65 -31.23 -7.44
N THR A 764 15.84 -30.68 -7.67
CA THR A 764 16.88 -31.27 -8.52
C THR A 764 17.81 -32.26 -7.80
N GLN A 765 17.60 -32.57 -6.51
CA GLN A 765 18.44 -33.50 -5.74
C GLN A 765 17.79 -34.86 -5.39
N TRP A 766 16.57 -35.16 -5.88
CA TRP A 766 15.90 -36.44 -5.61
C TRP A 766 16.12 -37.57 -6.65
N ASN A 767 16.92 -37.32 -7.69
CA ASN A 767 17.30 -38.37 -8.66
C ASN A 767 18.64 -39.00 -8.28
N GLY A 768 18.65 -39.83 -7.24
CA GLY A 768 19.88 -40.38 -6.68
C GLY A 768 19.79 -41.76 -6.05
N LEU A 769 18.78 -42.58 -6.37
CA LEU A 769 18.73 -43.99 -5.95
C LEU A 769 18.13 -44.87 -7.05
N ALA A 770 18.88 -45.04 -8.15
CA ALA A 770 18.65 -46.13 -9.09
C ALA A 770 19.39 -47.38 -8.58
N LEU A 771 18.64 -48.42 -8.20
CA LEU A 771 19.19 -49.77 -8.00
C LEU A 771 19.55 -50.39 -9.37
N PRO A 772 20.68 -51.11 -9.50
CA PRO A 772 21.20 -51.51 -10.79
C PRO A 772 20.56 -52.79 -11.33
N GLU A 773 19.92 -52.70 -12.49
CA GLU A 773 19.72 -53.86 -13.36
C GLU A 773 21.04 -54.21 -14.05
N LYS A 774 21.51 -55.46 -13.86
CA LYS A 774 22.46 -56.11 -14.77
C LYS A 774 21.93 -57.46 -15.22
N HIS A 775 21.71 -57.53 -16.52
CA HIS A 775 21.40 -58.69 -17.33
C HIS A 775 22.18 -59.97 -16.99
N ARG A 776 21.52 -61.12 -17.18
CA ARG A 776 22.07 -62.17 -18.05
C ARG A 776 20.98 -63.01 -18.71
N LYS A 777 21.28 -63.33 -19.96
CA LYS A 777 20.47 -63.87 -21.04
C LYS A 777 20.82 -65.36 -21.24
N VAL A 778 19.89 -66.14 -21.79
CA VAL A 778 20.07 -67.40 -22.58
C VAL A 778 20.38 -68.65 -21.73
N THR A 779 19.68 -69.80 -21.84
CA THR A 779 19.40 -70.77 -22.94
C THR A 779 18.40 -71.80 -22.35
N MET A 780 17.51 -72.55 -23.02
CA MET A 780 17.24 -72.98 -24.39
C MET A 780 15.73 -72.84 -24.68
#